data_AF-A0A261UK30-F1
#
_entry.id   AF-A0A261UK30-F1
#
_cell.length_a   1.000
_cell.length_b   1.000
_cell.length_c   1.000
_cell.angle_alpha   90.00
_cell.angle_beta   90.00
_cell.angle_gamma   90.00
#
_symmetry.space_group_name_H-M   'P 1'
#
loop_
_entity.id
_entity.type
_entity.pdbx_description
1 polymer ?
#
loop_
_entity_poly.entity_id
_entity_poly.type
_entity_poly.pdbx_seq_one_letter_code
_entity_poly.pdbx_strand_id
1 'polypeptide(L)'
;MDAGTQLARSHDICTKAALLLLKRLETANERYATRARQAAGISGDGQAAAPGGTPQAGGMGVGQAANGMAAAMGALGWYGYAVDAMQRSILFWDTLRQRGNNFIANAAQGLKPVLHFDYEIVADGRAFDRPVNYALLRIKPPEGVVVDDRQRPYIIIDPRAGHGPGIGGFKDDSQVGVALRAGHPVYFVVFFRDPEPGQTLQDVCHAERLFVQKVRALHPDSPKPALVGNCQGGWAAMMLAASGPDDTGPIVINGAPMSYWGGAWRQGEGDNPMRYAGGMLGGTWTASLLADLGNGKFDGAWLVQNFEELNPANSLWEKYYTVYDKVDTEPPRFLEFERWWGGFYLMNREEIEWITRNLFVGNKLWSGDIKQDGQRLDLRSIKTPIILFASLGDNITPPQQAFNWVVDVYGSTEEIKSRGQVIVGLLHESVGHLGIFVSGKVAKKEHAQIVSVLKTIESLPPGLYGMTIADRRDKDGKVTYEVEFQEHRLEDIAARLNRFQRVDEKPFEAVAMVSDFLQEGYNLFAQPWVQAMANDYTARRMRELHPLRVRNWAISDLNPWLWWLAPAAQAVKQNRQALPDDDVLRRAERNAAGMVGAALDYYRDTRGALTEAAFFTTYGSVYSRYLADGRNGAALHGEVPQDARTLPFVRDALNAIAEGGYVEALARVAALLRRQDQPMPLSRLELRHELATEYAEYLPRISLHEWRSIRGQQEIVAQYETERAIETLPQLLRDPADRKRFLDLVAKLMADERVRGLATSDAQVEMLGRIRHVLASEKLTKVKEAGRGPANTRGAGPRRRQAALKRA
;
A
#
# COMPACT_ATOMS: atom_id res chain seq x y z
N MET A 1 19.72 7.85 -38.72
CA MET A 1 18.72 6.77 -38.81
C MET A 1 17.92 6.96 -40.08
N ASP A 2 17.55 5.88 -40.76
CA ASP A 2 16.66 5.96 -41.91
C ASP A 2 15.23 6.29 -41.46
N ALA A 3 14.63 7.32 -42.08
CA ALA A 3 13.29 7.81 -41.77
C ALA A 3 12.23 6.70 -41.94
N GLY A 4 12.47 5.75 -42.87
CA GLY A 4 11.59 4.59 -43.07
C GLY A 4 11.46 3.71 -41.82
N THR A 5 12.55 3.50 -41.08
CA THR A 5 12.54 2.69 -39.85
C THR A 5 11.77 3.38 -38.72
N GLN A 6 11.92 4.70 -38.58
CA GLN A 6 11.20 5.48 -37.57
C GLN A 6 9.69 5.55 -37.86
N LEU A 7 9.32 5.68 -39.14
CA LEU A 7 7.91 5.65 -39.57
C LEU A 7 7.30 4.27 -39.34
N ALA A 8 8.02 3.18 -39.66
CA ALA A 8 7.55 1.82 -39.42
C ALA A 8 7.30 1.53 -37.94
N ARG A 9 8.23 1.91 -37.04
CA ARG A 9 8.04 1.76 -35.58
C ARG A 9 6.86 2.59 -35.06
N SER A 10 6.71 3.83 -35.53
CA SER A 10 5.59 4.70 -35.17
C SER A 10 4.24 4.11 -35.63
N HIS A 11 4.18 3.54 -36.85
CA HIS A 11 2.98 2.87 -37.36
C HIS A 11 2.60 1.62 -36.55
N ASP A 12 3.58 0.81 -36.16
CA ASP A 12 3.39 -0.37 -35.29
C ASP A 12 2.81 0.02 -33.93
N ILE A 13 3.34 1.08 -33.29
CA ILE A 13 2.83 1.60 -32.01
C ILE A 13 1.37 2.06 -32.16
N CYS A 14 1.06 2.83 -33.22
CA CYS A 14 -0.31 3.28 -33.48
C CYS A 14 -1.27 2.10 -33.70
N THR A 15 -0.84 1.05 -34.40
CA THR A 15 -1.65 -0.15 -34.62
C THR A 15 -1.91 -0.89 -33.31
N LYS A 16 -0.88 -1.05 -32.46
CA LYS A 16 -1.02 -1.66 -31.14
C LYS A 16 -1.95 -0.87 -30.22
N ALA A 17 -1.82 0.46 -30.21
CA ALA A 17 -2.69 1.35 -29.43
C ALA A 17 -4.16 1.26 -29.92
N ALA A 18 -4.39 1.15 -31.23
CA ALA A 18 -5.73 0.97 -31.78
C ALA A 18 -6.35 -0.38 -31.42
N LEU A 19 -5.57 -1.47 -31.49
CA LEU A 19 -6.03 -2.81 -31.07
C LEU A 19 -6.37 -2.85 -29.58
N LEU A 20 -5.55 -2.22 -28.76
CA LEU A 20 -5.82 -2.04 -27.33
C LEU A 20 -7.14 -1.30 -27.10
N LEU A 21 -7.33 -0.15 -27.77
CA LEU A 21 -8.54 0.64 -27.64
C LEU A 21 -9.78 -0.20 -27.96
N LEU A 22 -9.77 -0.93 -29.09
CA LEU A 22 -10.86 -1.81 -29.47
C LEU A 22 -11.16 -2.85 -28.39
N LYS A 23 -10.12 -3.46 -27.81
CA LYS A 23 -10.30 -4.46 -26.74
C LYS A 23 -10.88 -3.85 -25.46
N ARG A 24 -10.43 -2.65 -25.07
CA ARG A 24 -10.95 -1.93 -23.90
C ARG A 24 -12.42 -1.52 -24.09
N LEU A 25 -12.78 -1.07 -25.29
CA LEU A 25 -14.17 -0.73 -25.62
C LEU A 25 -15.09 -1.96 -25.62
N GLU A 26 -14.61 -3.11 -26.09
CA GLU A 26 -15.33 -4.38 -25.97
C GLU A 26 -15.60 -4.74 -24.51
N THR A 27 -14.58 -4.69 -23.64
CA THR A 27 -14.76 -4.93 -22.20
C THR A 27 -15.68 -3.90 -21.54
N ALA A 28 -15.61 -2.62 -21.92
CA ALA A 28 -16.53 -1.59 -21.43
C ALA A 28 -17.99 -1.91 -21.82
N ASN A 29 -18.23 -2.35 -23.06
CA ASN A 29 -19.55 -2.78 -23.53
C ASN A 29 -20.05 -4.01 -22.76
N GLU A 30 -19.21 -5.02 -22.52
CA GLU A 30 -19.55 -6.21 -21.75
C GLU A 30 -19.93 -5.88 -20.31
N ARG A 31 -19.13 -5.03 -19.65
CA ARG A 31 -19.41 -4.56 -18.28
C ARG A 31 -20.69 -3.75 -18.21
N TYR A 32 -20.91 -2.84 -19.16
CA TYR A 32 -22.16 -2.08 -19.27
C TYR A 32 -23.36 -3.01 -19.46
N ALA A 33 -23.30 -3.95 -20.41
CA ALA A 33 -24.38 -4.90 -20.65
C ALA A 33 -24.67 -5.79 -19.42
N THR A 34 -23.64 -6.12 -18.63
CA THR A 34 -23.79 -6.88 -17.39
C THR A 34 -24.46 -6.04 -16.30
N ARG A 35 -23.96 -4.82 -16.07
CA ARG A 35 -24.51 -3.90 -15.06
C ARG A 35 -25.93 -3.43 -15.42
N ALA A 36 -26.22 -3.22 -16.71
CA ALA A 36 -27.55 -2.88 -17.19
C ALA A 36 -28.56 -4.03 -16.98
N ARG A 37 -28.15 -5.30 -17.21
CA ARG A 37 -28.99 -6.47 -16.91
C ARG A 37 -29.25 -6.61 -15.41
N GLN A 38 -28.22 -6.41 -14.58
CA GLN A 38 -28.36 -6.39 -13.12
C GLN A 38 -29.33 -5.28 -12.66
N ALA A 39 -29.19 -4.06 -13.20
CA ALA A 39 -30.08 -2.94 -12.91
C ALA A 39 -31.52 -3.18 -13.41
N ALA A 40 -31.70 -3.94 -14.49
CA ALA A 40 -33.02 -4.32 -14.98
C ALA A 40 -33.68 -5.47 -14.19
N GLY A 41 -33.00 -6.04 -13.18
CA GLY A 41 -33.48 -7.19 -12.41
C GLY A 41 -33.46 -8.52 -13.18
N ILE A 42 -32.66 -8.60 -14.27
CA ILE A 42 -32.52 -9.80 -15.10
C ILE A 42 -31.23 -10.52 -14.66
N SER A 43 -31.37 -11.52 -13.78
CA SER A 43 -30.27 -12.38 -13.36
C SER A 43 -29.79 -13.26 -14.53
N GLY A 44 -28.51 -13.16 -14.90
CA GLY A 44 -27.88 -14.08 -15.85
C GLY A 44 -27.46 -15.40 -15.19
N ASP A 45 -27.95 -16.52 -15.71
CA ASP A 45 -27.48 -17.91 -15.62
C ASP A 45 -27.11 -18.53 -14.25
N GLY A 46 -28.02 -19.37 -13.72
CA GLY A 46 -27.82 -20.82 -13.75
C GLY A 46 -26.60 -21.49 -13.07
N GLN A 47 -25.98 -20.92 -12.02
CA GLN A 47 -25.08 -21.68 -11.14
C GLN A 47 -25.47 -21.59 -9.67
N ALA A 48 -25.56 -22.76 -9.07
CA ALA A 48 -26.15 -23.03 -7.77
C ALA A 48 -25.45 -22.32 -6.61
N ALA A 49 -26.21 -21.53 -5.85
CA ALA A 49 -25.93 -21.32 -4.44
C ALA A 49 -26.38 -22.58 -3.67
N ALA A 50 -25.43 -23.32 -3.12
CA ALA A 50 -25.66 -24.44 -2.19
C ALA A 50 -26.02 -23.90 -0.78
N PRO A 51 -26.61 -24.71 0.12
CA PRO A 51 -27.87 -24.38 0.77
C PRO A 51 -27.71 -23.89 2.21
N GLY A 52 -28.54 -22.93 2.61
CA GLY A 52 -28.57 -22.41 3.97
C GLY A 52 -29.65 -21.36 4.17
N GLY A 53 -30.87 -21.68 3.77
CA GLY A 53 -32.04 -20.82 3.89
C GLY A 53 -33.18 -21.43 3.11
N THR A 54 -34.18 -21.94 3.81
CA THR A 54 -35.41 -22.52 3.24
C THR A 54 -35.96 -21.64 2.11
N PRO A 55 -36.14 -22.15 0.89
CA PRO A 55 -36.77 -21.42 -0.18
C PRO A 55 -38.28 -21.43 0.06
N GLN A 56 -38.83 -20.34 0.59
CA GLN A 56 -40.26 -20.09 0.42
C GLN A 56 -40.46 -19.63 -1.02
N ALA A 57 -40.80 -20.60 -1.86
CA ALA A 57 -41.24 -20.41 -3.22
C ALA A 57 -42.51 -19.55 -3.25
N GLY A 58 -42.35 -18.26 -3.51
CA GLY A 58 -43.40 -17.38 -4.00
C GLY A 58 -43.18 -17.13 -5.48
N GLY A 59 -43.45 -18.13 -6.33
CA GLY A 59 -43.52 -17.92 -7.77
C GLY A 59 -44.70 -17.00 -8.08
N MET A 60 -44.44 -15.70 -8.23
CA MET A 60 -45.43 -14.78 -8.78
C MET A 60 -45.68 -15.19 -10.23
N GLY A 61 -46.84 -15.79 -10.49
CA GLY A 61 -47.30 -16.01 -11.85
C GLY A 61 -47.35 -14.68 -12.61
N VAL A 62 -47.09 -14.72 -13.92
CA VAL A 62 -47.06 -13.54 -14.81
C VAL A 62 -48.31 -12.64 -14.64
N GLY A 63 -49.46 -13.22 -14.27
CA GLY A 63 -50.70 -12.49 -13.96
C GLY A 63 -50.73 -11.75 -12.61
N GLN A 64 -50.04 -12.23 -11.57
CA GLN A 64 -49.93 -11.50 -10.28
C GLN A 64 -48.94 -10.33 -10.36
N ALA A 65 -47.85 -10.49 -11.10
CA ALA A 65 -46.92 -9.40 -11.40
C ALA A 65 -47.60 -8.30 -12.23
N ALA A 66 -48.43 -8.67 -13.22
CA ALA A 66 -49.20 -7.72 -14.02
C ALA A 66 -50.27 -6.97 -13.18
N ASN A 67 -50.97 -7.66 -12.28
CA ASN A 67 -51.94 -7.01 -11.37
C ASN A 67 -51.28 -6.11 -10.32
N GLY A 68 -50.11 -6.48 -9.80
CA GLY A 68 -49.31 -5.62 -8.91
C GLY A 68 -48.81 -4.36 -9.61
N MET A 69 -48.39 -4.47 -10.88
CA MET A 69 -48.00 -3.33 -11.71
C MET A 69 -49.18 -2.40 -12.01
N ALA A 70 -50.35 -2.95 -12.34
CA ALA A 70 -51.57 -2.19 -12.61
C ALA A 70 -52.11 -1.46 -11.36
N ALA A 71 -52.04 -2.10 -10.19
CA ALA A 71 -52.42 -1.48 -8.91
C ALA A 71 -51.45 -0.37 -8.48
N ALA A 72 -50.14 -0.60 -8.65
CA ALA A 72 -49.10 0.40 -8.37
C ALA A 72 -49.15 1.59 -9.34
N MET A 73 -49.49 1.36 -10.62
CA MET A 73 -49.73 2.40 -11.63
C MET A 73 -51.13 3.02 -11.56
N GLY A 74 -51.99 2.57 -10.64
CA GLY A 74 -53.26 3.23 -10.33
C GLY A 74 -53.05 4.57 -9.62
N ALA A 75 -54.05 5.44 -9.64
CA ALA A 75 -53.96 6.81 -9.09
C ALA A 75 -53.52 6.86 -7.61
N LEU A 76 -53.92 5.88 -6.79
CA LEU A 76 -53.56 5.78 -5.38
C LEU A 76 -52.10 5.33 -5.17
N GLY A 77 -51.62 4.37 -5.97
CA GLY A 77 -50.22 3.93 -5.92
C GLY A 77 -49.26 5.03 -6.39
N TRP A 78 -49.61 5.72 -7.48
CA TRP A 78 -48.87 6.89 -7.95
C TRP A 78 -48.86 8.04 -6.93
N TYR A 79 -50.01 8.32 -6.29
CA TYR A 79 -50.08 9.32 -5.23
C TYR A 79 -49.17 8.98 -4.04
N GLY A 80 -49.22 7.75 -3.54
CA GLY A 80 -48.35 7.29 -2.46
C GLY A 80 -46.87 7.43 -2.80
N TYR A 81 -46.48 7.03 -4.02
CA TYR A 81 -45.11 7.21 -4.51
C TYR A 81 -44.71 8.68 -4.65
N ALA A 82 -45.58 9.53 -5.19
CA ALA A 82 -45.31 10.96 -5.34
C ALA A 82 -45.10 11.65 -3.98
N VAL A 83 -45.91 11.31 -2.99
CA VAL A 83 -45.75 11.80 -1.60
C VAL A 83 -44.42 11.31 -1.04
N ASP A 84 -44.12 10.01 -1.13
CA ASP A 84 -42.87 9.43 -0.64
C ASP A 84 -41.63 10.06 -1.30
N ALA A 85 -41.63 10.19 -2.63
CA ALA A 85 -40.53 10.78 -3.40
C ALA A 85 -40.33 12.27 -3.07
N MET A 86 -41.41 13.03 -2.89
CA MET A 86 -41.34 14.44 -2.46
C MET A 86 -40.72 14.54 -1.06
N GLN A 87 -41.16 13.70 -0.13
CA GLN A 87 -40.62 13.67 1.23
C GLN A 87 -39.13 13.28 1.23
N ARG A 88 -38.75 12.22 0.50
CA ARG A 88 -37.34 11.81 0.34
C ARG A 88 -36.50 12.93 -0.26
N SER A 89 -37.03 13.66 -1.25
CA SER A 89 -36.35 14.81 -1.86
C SER A 89 -36.07 15.93 -0.84
N ILE A 90 -37.06 16.31 -0.03
CA ILE A 90 -36.89 17.35 1.01
C ILE A 90 -35.81 16.93 2.01
N LEU A 91 -35.86 15.69 2.50
CA LEU A 91 -34.90 15.17 3.47
C LEU A 91 -33.50 15.01 2.89
N PHE A 92 -33.39 14.63 1.61
CA PHE A 92 -32.13 14.56 0.88
C PHE A 92 -31.48 15.95 0.76
N TRP A 93 -32.23 16.96 0.30
CA TRP A 93 -31.72 18.31 0.19
C TRP A 93 -31.34 18.89 1.55
N ASP A 94 -32.12 18.63 2.61
CA ASP A 94 -31.76 19.04 3.96
C ASP A 94 -30.47 18.35 4.44
N THR A 95 -30.25 17.09 4.09
CA THR A 95 -28.99 16.39 4.36
C THR A 95 -27.81 17.07 3.65
N LEU A 96 -27.96 17.49 2.38
CA LEU A 96 -26.92 18.24 1.68
C LEU A 96 -26.69 19.64 2.27
N ARG A 97 -27.73 20.31 2.75
CA ARG A 97 -27.63 21.59 3.48
C ARG A 97 -26.86 21.41 4.79
N GLN A 98 -27.16 20.37 5.56
CA GLN A 98 -26.43 20.01 6.77
C GLN A 98 -24.96 19.71 6.48
N ARG A 99 -24.65 19.00 5.38
CA ARG A 99 -23.28 18.80 4.92
C ARG A 99 -22.57 20.13 4.68
N GLY A 100 -23.20 21.07 3.97
CA GLY A 100 -22.63 22.41 3.72
C GLY A 100 -22.38 23.20 5.00
N ASN A 101 -23.33 23.18 5.93
CA ASN A 101 -23.18 23.79 7.26
C ASN A 101 -22.03 23.16 8.05
N ASN A 102 -21.94 21.83 8.07
CA ASN A 102 -20.85 21.10 8.72
C ASN A 102 -19.50 21.49 8.09
N PHE A 103 -19.42 21.57 6.76
CA PHE A 103 -18.22 22.00 6.06
C PHE A 103 -17.76 23.41 6.50
N ILE A 104 -18.69 24.38 6.59
CA ILE A 104 -18.39 25.75 7.04
C ILE A 104 -17.94 25.75 8.51
N ALA A 105 -18.66 25.05 9.39
CA ALA A 105 -18.34 24.95 10.81
C ALA A 105 -16.96 24.30 11.03
N ASN A 106 -16.66 23.21 10.32
CA ASN A 106 -15.36 22.54 10.39
C ASN A 106 -14.23 23.45 9.90
N ALA A 107 -14.44 24.19 8.81
CA ALA A 107 -13.47 25.15 8.30
C ALA A 107 -13.20 26.29 9.30
N ALA A 108 -14.24 26.78 9.98
CA ALA A 108 -14.12 27.81 11.03
C ALA A 108 -13.38 27.29 12.29
N GLN A 109 -13.49 25.99 12.59
CA GLN A 109 -12.78 25.33 13.70
C GLN A 109 -11.34 24.91 13.35
N GLY A 110 -10.81 25.30 12.18
CA GLY A 110 -9.44 25.01 11.78
C GLY A 110 -9.21 23.58 11.24
N LEU A 111 -10.27 22.88 10.80
CA LEU A 111 -10.21 21.51 10.26
C LEU A 111 -9.49 20.52 11.19
N LYS A 112 -9.93 20.38 12.45
CA LYS A 112 -9.34 19.41 13.37
C LYS A 112 -9.27 17.99 12.78
N PRO A 113 -8.25 17.18 13.13
CA PRO A 113 -8.15 15.79 12.70
C PRO A 113 -9.44 15.02 13.02
N VAL A 114 -9.88 14.16 12.09
CA VAL A 114 -11.12 13.38 12.23
C VAL A 114 -10.88 12.06 12.96
N LEU A 115 -10.28 12.14 14.14
CA LEU A 115 -10.03 10.96 14.98
C LEU A 115 -11.24 10.69 15.88
N HIS A 116 -11.64 9.42 15.99
CA HIS A 116 -12.67 8.97 16.93
C HIS A 116 -12.18 8.96 18.38
N PHE A 117 -10.87 8.78 18.57
CA PHE A 117 -10.23 8.62 19.86
C PHE A 117 -9.71 9.94 20.43
N ASP A 118 -9.73 10.07 21.75
CA ASP A 118 -9.05 11.16 22.44
C ASP A 118 -7.53 11.01 22.33
N TYR A 119 -6.83 12.14 22.36
CA TYR A 119 -5.38 12.15 22.20
C TYR A 119 -4.70 13.27 22.98
N GLU A 120 -3.38 13.15 23.12
CA GLU A 120 -2.48 14.20 23.57
C GLU A 120 -1.41 14.48 22.50
N ILE A 121 -1.04 15.75 22.32
CA ILE A 121 0.08 16.11 21.44
C ILE A 121 1.37 15.91 22.24
N VAL A 122 2.23 14.99 21.81
CA VAL A 122 3.50 14.68 22.48
C VAL A 122 4.72 15.31 21.80
N ALA A 123 4.57 15.71 20.54
CA ALA A 123 5.55 16.52 19.81
C ALA A 123 4.84 17.36 18.74
N ASP A 124 5.22 18.64 18.63
CA ASP A 124 4.71 19.57 17.62
C ASP A 124 5.87 20.03 16.75
N GLY A 125 5.84 19.64 15.47
CA GLY A 125 6.90 19.90 14.50
C GLY A 125 7.08 21.38 14.18
N ARG A 126 6.11 22.24 14.49
CA ARG A 126 6.21 23.69 14.30
C ARG A 126 7.19 24.32 15.28
N ALA A 127 7.49 23.64 16.38
CA ALA A 127 8.44 24.08 17.39
C ALA A 127 9.87 23.51 17.18
N PHE A 128 10.11 22.76 16.09
CA PHE A 128 11.43 22.22 15.78
C PHE A 128 12.32 23.25 15.08
N ASP A 129 13.63 22.98 15.05
CA ASP A 129 14.63 23.82 14.36
C ASP A 129 14.33 23.98 12.87
N ARG A 130 13.73 22.95 12.25
CA ARG A 130 13.15 22.98 10.91
C ARG A 130 11.62 22.84 11.06
N PRO A 131 10.88 23.96 11.15
CA PRO A 131 9.45 23.92 11.43
C PRO A 131 8.68 23.18 10.34
N VAL A 132 7.79 22.28 10.76
CA VAL A 132 6.84 21.62 9.87
C VAL A 132 5.45 21.60 10.49
N ASN A 133 4.42 21.59 9.66
CA ASN A 133 3.03 21.56 10.10
C ASN A 133 2.56 20.17 10.58
N TYR A 134 3.46 19.33 11.06
CA TYR A 134 3.17 17.98 11.52
C TYR A 134 3.24 17.90 13.05
N ALA A 135 2.46 16.99 13.64
CA ALA A 135 2.50 16.71 15.07
C ALA A 135 2.36 15.21 15.32
N LEU A 136 2.98 14.75 16.41
CA LEU A 136 2.82 13.40 16.93
C LEU A 136 1.79 13.40 18.05
N LEU A 137 0.75 12.59 17.87
CA LEU A 137 -0.27 12.35 18.88
C LEU A 137 -0.01 11.02 19.59
N ARG A 138 -0.22 10.95 20.91
CA ARG A 138 -0.44 9.70 21.64
C ARG A 138 -1.94 9.50 21.81
N ILE A 139 -2.45 8.37 21.37
CA ILE A 139 -3.88 8.05 21.48
C ILE A 139 -4.17 7.55 22.89
N LYS A 140 -5.24 8.09 23.50
CA LYS A 140 -5.72 7.64 24.81
C LYS A 140 -6.56 6.37 24.62
N PRO A 141 -6.29 5.29 25.36
CA PRO A 141 -7.11 4.09 25.31
C PRO A 141 -8.56 4.43 25.72
N PRO A 142 -9.58 3.94 24.98
CA PRO A 142 -10.96 4.08 25.40
C PRO A 142 -11.23 3.27 26.68
N GLU A 143 -12.35 3.57 27.35
CA GLU A 143 -12.72 2.91 28.59
C GLU A 143 -12.77 1.38 28.44
N GLY A 144 -12.14 0.65 29.36
CA GLY A 144 -12.06 -0.81 29.34
C GLY A 144 -10.91 -1.41 28.51
N VAL A 145 -10.15 -0.60 27.75
CA VAL A 145 -8.96 -1.06 27.03
C VAL A 145 -7.70 -0.84 27.86
N VAL A 146 -6.96 -1.92 28.10
CA VAL A 146 -5.68 -1.89 28.83
C VAL A 146 -4.53 -1.92 27.83
N VAL A 147 -3.67 -0.90 27.90
CA VAL A 147 -2.44 -0.81 27.11
C VAL A 147 -1.24 -0.99 28.03
N ASP A 148 -0.25 -1.77 27.57
CA ASP A 148 1.02 -1.98 28.28
C ASP A 148 2.14 -1.25 27.52
N ASP A 149 2.77 -0.28 28.18
CA ASP A 149 3.86 0.53 27.62
C ASP A 149 5.12 -0.29 27.29
N ARG A 150 5.23 -1.55 27.74
CA ARG A 150 6.30 -2.49 27.37
C ARG A 150 6.01 -3.22 26.07
N GLN A 151 4.76 -3.22 25.60
CA GLN A 151 4.43 -3.74 24.29
C GLN A 151 4.92 -2.80 23.19
N ARG A 152 5.08 -3.34 21.98
CA ARG A 152 5.59 -2.58 20.82
C ARG A 152 4.67 -1.38 20.52
N PRO A 153 5.20 -0.15 20.47
CA PRO A 153 4.41 1.00 20.05
C PRO A 153 4.09 0.96 18.55
N TYR A 154 2.94 1.46 18.16
CA TYR A 154 2.54 1.63 16.76
C TYR A 154 2.54 3.11 16.41
N ILE A 155 3.11 3.47 15.26
CA ILE A 155 3.06 4.82 14.70
C ILE A 155 2.31 4.74 13.37
N ILE A 156 1.10 5.31 13.33
CA ILE A 156 0.27 5.33 12.13
C ILE A 156 0.49 6.66 11.39
N ILE A 157 0.77 6.57 10.09
CA ILE A 157 1.04 7.69 9.19
C ILE A 157 -0.03 7.71 8.10
N ASP A 158 -0.90 8.71 8.16
CA ASP A 158 -1.99 8.88 7.22
C ASP A 158 -1.56 9.59 5.93
N PRO A 159 -2.33 9.42 4.83
CA PRO A 159 -2.00 10.04 3.57
C PRO A 159 -2.28 11.54 3.59
N ARG A 160 -1.32 12.36 3.15
CA ARG A 160 -1.54 13.78 2.82
C ARG A 160 -2.00 13.95 1.36
N ALA A 161 -2.97 13.15 0.93
CA ALA A 161 -3.44 13.12 -0.45
C ALA A 161 -4.53 14.19 -0.75
N GLY A 162 -4.32 15.40 -0.23
CA GLY A 162 -5.25 16.54 -0.33
C GLY A 162 -6.32 16.63 0.77
N HIS A 163 -6.61 15.52 1.45
CA HIS A 163 -7.48 15.47 2.62
C HIS A 163 -6.73 15.73 3.94
N GLY A 164 -7.47 15.96 5.02
CA GLY A 164 -6.94 16.01 6.37
C GLY A 164 -6.64 14.64 6.98
N PRO A 165 -5.84 14.60 8.07
CA PRO A 165 -5.47 13.38 8.76
C PRO A 165 -6.59 12.85 9.66
N GLY A 166 -6.44 11.59 10.08
CA GLY A 166 -7.30 10.92 11.07
C GLY A 166 -8.11 9.76 10.49
N ILE A 167 -7.97 9.49 9.19
CA ILE A 167 -8.75 8.45 8.52
C ILE A 167 -8.40 7.04 9.05
N GLY A 168 -7.13 6.79 9.41
CA GLY A 168 -6.69 5.54 10.05
C GLY A 168 -7.24 5.30 11.46
N GLY A 169 -7.88 6.31 12.06
CA GLY A 169 -8.52 6.27 13.39
C GLY A 169 -9.95 6.80 13.40
N PHE A 170 -10.62 6.81 12.24
CA PHE A 170 -11.91 7.45 12.03
C PHE A 170 -13.09 6.76 12.75
N LYS A 171 -12.92 5.49 13.12
CA LYS A 171 -13.92 4.66 13.82
C LYS A 171 -13.23 3.81 14.89
N ASP A 172 -14.01 3.25 15.80
CA ASP A 172 -13.49 2.25 16.74
C ASP A 172 -12.96 1.00 16.01
N ASP A 173 -13.63 0.59 14.93
CA ASP A 173 -13.16 -0.45 14.01
C ASP A 173 -12.15 0.11 13.00
N SER A 174 -10.98 0.51 13.48
CA SER A 174 -9.88 1.08 12.69
C SER A 174 -8.53 0.50 13.08
N GLN A 175 -7.46 0.87 12.38
CA GLN A 175 -6.09 0.43 12.71
C GLN A 175 -5.70 0.85 14.14
N VAL A 176 -6.08 2.07 14.54
CA VAL A 176 -5.89 2.56 15.92
C VAL A 176 -6.60 1.66 16.92
N GLY A 177 -7.90 1.40 16.71
CA GLY A 177 -8.68 0.58 17.63
C GLY A 177 -8.22 -0.87 17.69
N VAL A 178 -7.79 -1.45 16.56
CA VAL A 178 -7.22 -2.81 16.51
C VAL A 178 -5.94 -2.91 17.34
N ALA A 179 -4.99 -1.98 17.17
CA ALA A 179 -3.74 -2.00 17.92
C ALA A 179 -3.94 -1.73 19.42
N LEU A 180 -4.83 -0.79 19.79
CA LEU A 180 -5.19 -0.53 21.18
C LEU A 180 -5.83 -1.76 21.86
N ARG A 181 -6.77 -2.43 21.19
CA ARG A 181 -7.41 -3.66 21.72
C ARG A 181 -6.43 -4.82 21.88
N ALA A 182 -5.35 -4.84 21.09
CA ALA A 182 -4.26 -5.80 21.26
C ALA A 182 -3.28 -5.40 22.39
N GLY A 183 -3.49 -4.25 23.06
CA GLY A 183 -2.72 -3.80 24.23
C GLY A 183 -1.48 -2.98 23.90
N HIS A 184 -1.35 -2.50 22.66
CA HIS A 184 -0.20 -1.73 22.22
C HIS A 184 -0.37 -0.21 22.44
N PRO A 185 0.71 0.52 22.79
CA PRO A 185 0.71 1.97 22.72
C PRO A 185 0.55 2.43 21.26
N VAL A 186 -0.38 3.36 21.00
CA VAL A 186 -0.63 3.85 19.65
C VAL A 186 -0.35 5.35 19.57
N TYR A 187 0.44 5.70 18.56
CA TYR A 187 0.77 7.05 18.17
C TYR A 187 0.29 7.31 16.75
N PHE A 188 -0.03 8.57 16.47
CA PHE A 188 -0.59 8.99 15.19
C PHE A 188 0.11 10.25 14.72
N VAL A 189 0.63 10.22 13.49
CA VAL A 189 1.21 11.39 12.84
C VAL A 189 0.07 12.16 12.16
N VAL A 190 -0.15 13.39 12.61
CA VAL A 190 -1.11 14.33 12.01
C VAL A 190 -0.38 15.51 11.41
N PHE A 191 -1.07 16.23 10.54
CA PHE A 191 -0.62 17.50 9.98
C PHE A 191 -1.73 18.54 10.07
N PHE A 192 -1.37 19.81 10.18
CA PHE A 192 -2.31 20.93 10.18
C PHE A 192 -2.63 21.37 8.73
N ARG A 193 -3.71 22.14 8.56
CA ARG A 193 -4.16 22.57 7.23
C ARG A 193 -3.09 23.31 6.44
N ASP A 194 -2.47 24.29 7.08
CA ASP A 194 -1.49 25.18 6.46
C ASP A 194 -0.07 24.64 6.72
N PRO A 195 0.77 24.52 5.68
CA PRO A 195 2.19 24.21 5.83
C PRO A 195 2.94 25.38 6.47
N GLU A 196 4.04 25.08 7.18
CA GLU A 196 4.95 26.11 7.67
C GLU A 196 5.69 26.78 6.49
N PRO A 197 6.02 28.08 6.56
CA PRO A 197 6.74 28.75 5.48
C PRO A 197 8.09 28.07 5.16
N GLY A 198 8.32 27.75 3.89
CA GLY A 198 9.57 27.13 3.43
C GLY A 198 9.73 25.64 3.79
N GLN A 199 8.76 25.03 4.48
CA GLN A 199 8.74 23.58 4.73
C GLN A 199 8.84 22.79 3.42
N THR A 200 9.78 21.84 3.39
CA THR A 200 9.94 20.85 2.32
C THR A 200 9.55 19.44 2.78
N LEU A 201 9.42 18.50 1.83
CA LEU A 201 9.15 17.11 2.20
C LEU A 201 10.32 16.47 2.96
N GLN A 202 11.55 16.91 2.71
CA GLN A 202 12.73 16.45 3.44
C GLN A 202 12.68 16.90 4.91
N ASP A 203 12.15 18.11 5.18
CA ASP A 203 11.94 18.59 6.55
C ASP A 203 10.84 17.78 7.25
N VAL A 204 9.78 17.41 6.52
CA VAL A 204 8.73 16.51 7.04
C VAL A 204 9.32 15.16 7.44
N CYS A 205 10.10 14.52 6.55
CA CYS A 205 10.76 13.25 6.83
C CYS A 205 11.74 13.37 8.03
N HIS A 206 12.43 14.51 8.15
CA HIS A 206 13.28 14.79 9.31
C HIS A 206 12.48 14.86 10.61
N ALA A 207 11.34 15.58 10.61
CA ALA A 207 10.45 15.68 11.77
C ALA A 207 9.84 14.32 12.15
N GLU A 208 9.43 13.50 11.17
CA GLU A 208 8.95 12.14 11.41
C GLU A 208 10.01 11.26 12.07
N ARG A 209 11.29 11.43 11.73
CA ARG A 209 12.39 10.75 12.42
C ARG A 209 12.51 11.19 13.88
N LEU A 210 12.35 12.48 14.17
CA LEU A 210 12.30 12.98 15.54
C LEU A 210 11.09 12.42 16.30
N PHE A 211 9.95 12.22 15.63
CA PHE A 211 8.79 11.56 16.23
C PHE A 211 9.08 10.11 16.60
N VAL A 212 9.71 9.33 15.72
CA VAL A 212 10.14 7.95 16.04
C VAL A 212 11.07 7.94 17.26
N GLN A 213 12.06 8.84 17.29
CA GLN A 213 12.98 8.96 18.43
C GLN A 213 12.25 9.32 19.72
N LYS A 214 11.25 10.22 19.65
CA LYS A 214 10.40 10.58 20.80
C LYS A 214 9.62 9.37 21.31
N VAL A 215 9.01 8.57 20.42
CA VAL A 215 8.30 7.33 20.80
C VAL A 215 9.26 6.34 21.45
N ARG A 216 10.46 6.14 20.90
CA ARG A 216 11.48 5.27 21.51
C ARG A 216 11.87 5.75 22.91
N ALA A 217 12.01 7.06 23.11
CA ALA A 217 12.33 7.63 24.42
C ALA A 217 11.19 7.46 25.44
N LEU A 218 9.94 7.46 24.98
CA LEU A 218 8.78 7.19 25.83
C LEU A 218 8.63 5.70 26.18
N HIS A 219 9.19 4.80 25.37
CA HIS A 219 9.09 3.35 25.55
C HIS A 219 10.46 2.62 25.51
N PRO A 220 11.37 2.91 26.44
CA PRO A 220 12.75 2.37 26.42
C PRO A 220 12.82 0.85 26.58
N ASP A 221 11.85 0.25 27.27
CA ASP A 221 11.78 -1.19 27.55
C ASP A 221 10.96 -1.98 26.52
N SER A 222 10.50 -1.33 25.45
CA SER A 222 9.68 -1.94 24.41
C SER A 222 10.50 -2.29 23.15
N PRO A 223 10.01 -3.23 22.31
CA PRO A 223 10.53 -3.38 20.95
C PRO A 223 10.36 -2.08 20.13
N LYS A 224 11.23 -1.88 19.13
CA LYS A 224 11.20 -0.69 18.26
C LYS A 224 9.79 -0.45 17.64
N PRO A 225 9.35 0.80 17.47
CA PRO A 225 7.98 1.08 17.03
C PRO A 225 7.68 0.52 15.64
N ALA A 226 6.51 -0.12 15.48
CA ALA A 226 6.00 -0.52 14.17
C ALA A 226 5.49 0.70 13.42
N LEU A 227 5.80 0.80 12.12
CA LEU A 227 5.29 1.87 11.26
C LEU A 227 4.14 1.34 10.41
N VAL A 228 3.01 2.04 10.41
CA VAL A 228 1.84 1.71 9.58
C VAL A 228 1.54 2.90 8.68
N GLY A 229 1.84 2.78 7.40
CA GLY A 229 1.66 3.84 6.42
C GLY A 229 0.49 3.56 5.48
N ASN A 230 -0.45 4.49 5.38
CA ASN A 230 -1.63 4.37 4.53
C ASN A 230 -1.48 5.19 3.25
N CYS A 231 -1.65 4.56 2.07
CA CYS A 231 -1.51 5.20 0.77
C CYS A 231 -0.20 5.99 0.69
N GLN A 232 -0.27 7.33 0.64
CA GLN A 232 0.89 8.21 0.67
C GLN A 232 1.79 8.00 1.90
N GLY A 233 1.18 7.79 3.08
CA GLY A 233 1.91 7.51 4.31
C GLY A 233 2.75 6.23 4.23
N GLY A 234 2.44 5.32 3.32
CA GLY A 234 3.23 4.11 3.08
C GLY A 234 4.61 4.40 2.50
N TRP A 235 4.71 5.25 1.48
CA TRP A 235 6.03 5.62 0.97
C TRP A 235 6.79 6.52 1.95
N ALA A 236 6.10 7.34 2.75
CA ALA A 236 6.73 8.12 3.83
C ALA A 236 7.35 7.19 4.89
N ALA A 237 6.61 6.16 5.33
CA ALA A 237 7.11 5.14 6.24
C ALA A 237 8.33 4.40 5.69
N MET A 238 8.34 4.09 4.39
CA MET A 238 9.48 3.47 3.70
C MET A 238 10.70 4.40 3.65
N MET A 239 10.51 5.68 3.32
CA MET A 239 11.59 6.68 3.34
C MET A 239 12.18 6.85 4.74
N LEU A 240 11.31 6.94 5.75
CA LEU A 240 11.68 7.05 7.15
C LEU A 240 12.51 5.85 7.61
N ALA A 241 12.05 4.63 7.33
CA ALA A 241 12.78 3.42 7.70
C ALA A 241 14.10 3.25 6.93
N ALA A 242 14.17 3.66 5.66
CA ALA A 242 15.42 3.60 4.90
C ALA A 242 16.44 4.65 5.38
N SER A 243 15.98 5.82 5.84
CA SER A 243 16.84 6.89 6.38
C SER A 243 17.26 6.68 7.85
N GLY A 244 16.50 5.89 8.61
CA GLY A 244 16.76 5.54 10.01
C GLY A 244 16.57 4.05 10.30
N PRO A 245 17.32 3.14 9.65
CA PRO A 245 17.06 1.70 9.69
C PRO A 245 17.25 1.05 11.06
N ASP A 246 17.92 1.75 11.98
CA ASP A 246 18.16 1.31 13.34
C ASP A 246 17.10 1.79 14.34
N ASP A 247 16.18 2.67 13.93
CA ASP A 247 15.17 3.25 14.83
C ASP A 247 13.77 2.63 14.68
N THR A 248 13.49 1.96 13.56
CA THR A 248 12.16 1.45 13.24
C THR A 248 12.02 -0.05 13.50
N GLY A 249 10.81 -0.50 13.81
CA GLY A 249 10.38 -1.89 13.81
C GLY A 249 9.84 -2.35 12.45
N PRO A 250 9.02 -3.41 12.40
CA PRO A 250 8.33 -3.83 11.18
C PRO A 250 7.51 -2.69 10.55
N ILE A 251 7.40 -2.73 9.22
CA ILE A 251 6.73 -1.71 8.42
C ILE A 251 5.53 -2.34 7.74
N VAL A 252 4.35 -1.74 7.87
CA VAL A 252 3.13 -2.13 7.17
C VAL A 252 2.76 -0.99 6.23
N ILE A 253 2.69 -1.26 4.92
CA ILE A 253 2.22 -0.27 3.94
C ILE A 253 0.94 -0.77 3.27
N ASN A 254 -0.10 0.06 3.34
CA ASN A 254 -1.47 -0.28 2.95
C ASN A 254 -1.89 0.52 1.72
N GLY A 255 -2.10 -0.15 0.59
CA GLY A 255 -2.48 0.49 -0.68
C GLY A 255 -1.48 1.59 -1.10
N ALA A 256 -0.20 1.40 -0.81
CA ALA A 256 0.82 2.42 -1.01
C ALA A 256 1.49 2.30 -2.39
N PRO A 257 1.45 3.34 -3.24
CA PRO A 257 2.11 3.30 -4.54
C PRO A 257 3.62 3.47 -4.38
N MET A 258 4.38 2.50 -4.90
CA MET A 258 5.84 2.48 -4.84
C MET A 258 6.47 2.39 -6.24
N SER A 259 5.80 1.75 -7.21
CA SER A 259 6.19 1.72 -8.63
C SER A 259 5.19 2.50 -9.48
N TYR A 260 5.39 3.80 -9.60
CA TYR A 260 4.36 4.76 -10.05
C TYR A 260 3.92 4.58 -11.51
N TRP A 261 4.77 3.97 -12.35
CA TRP A 261 4.43 3.64 -13.74
C TRP A 261 3.77 2.26 -13.89
N GLY A 262 3.82 1.43 -12.85
CA GLY A 262 3.30 0.06 -12.85
C GLY A 262 1.78 0.03 -13.04
N GLY A 263 1.28 -0.93 -13.81
CA GLY A 263 -0.14 -1.07 -14.09
C GLY A 263 -0.58 -2.51 -14.37
N ALA A 264 -1.87 -2.78 -14.19
CA ALA A 264 -2.46 -4.07 -14.50
C ALA A 264 -2.89 -4.12 -15.98
N TRP A 265 -2.25 -4.97 -16.77
CA TRP A 265 -2.70 -5.31 -18.12
C TRP A 265 -3.34 -6.69 -18.16
N ARG A 266 -4.36 -6.89 -17.32
CA ARG A 266 -5.13 -8.14 -17.23
C ARG A 266 -6.53 -7.92 -17.78
N GLN A 267 -7.07 -8.93 -18.45
CA GLN A 267 -8.51 -9.02 -18.70
C GLN A 267 -9.22 -9.14 -17.35
N GLY A 268 -10.16 -8.24 -17.07
CA GLY A 268 -11.03 -8.31 -15.89
C GLY A 268 -10.56 -7.62 -14.60
N GLU A 269 -9.29 -7.23 -14.46
CA GLU A 269 -8.75 -6.57 -13.25
C GLU A 269 -8.45 -5.07 -13.49
N GLY A 270 -8.51 -4.27 -12.42
CA GLY A 270 -8.69 -2.81 -12.44
C GLY A 270 -7.76 -2.02 -13.39
N ASP A 271 -8.38 -1.18 -14.23
CA ASP A 271 -7.66 -0.13 -14.94
C ASP A 271 -7.06 0.85 -13.93
N ASN A 272 -5.82 1.26 -14.17
CA ASN A 272 -5.13 2.30 -13.39
C ASN A 272 -5.01 3.59 -14.22
N PRO A 273 -6.12 4.30 -14.53
CA PRO A 273 -6.08 5.47 -15.40
C PRO A 273 -5.25 6.62 -14.80
N MET A 274 -5.07 6.65 -13.47
CA MET A 274 -4.26 7.65 -12.76
C MET A 274 -2.83 7.73 -13.29
N ARG A 275 -2.22 6.59 -13.66
CA ARG A 275 -0.82 6.58 -14.10
C ARG A 275 -0.58 7.44 -15.35
N TYR A 276 -1.57 7.53 -16.24
CA TYR A 276 -1.47 8.30 -17.49
C TYR A 276 -1.63 9.81 -17.29
N ALA A 277 -2.22 10.25 -16.18
CA ALA A 277 -2.53 11.66 -15.94
C ALA A 277 -1.28 12.55 -15.99
N GLY A 278 -0.15 12.08 -15.43
CA GLY A 278 1.12 12.80 -15.50
C GLY A 278 1.56 13.11 -16.93
N GLY A 279 1.37 12.19 -17.87
CA GLY A 279 1.65 12.44 -19.29
C GLY A 279 0.59 13.31 -19.94
N MET A 280 -0.68 13.04 -19.71
CA MET A 280 -1.78 13.74 -20.40
C MET A 280 -1.93 15.20 -19.96
N LEU A 281 -1.48 15.56 -18.76
CA LEU A 281 -1.43 16.93 -18.26
C LEU A 281 -0.12 17.67 -18.64
N GLY A 282 0.77 17.02 -19.39
CA GLY A 282 2.06 17.60 -19.79
C GLY A 282 3.12 17.60 -18.68
N GLY A 283 2.98 16.75 -17.67
CA GLY A 283 3.98 16.59 -16.62
C GLY A 283 3.75 17.45 -15.38
N THR A 284 4.85 17.79 -14.71
CA THR A 284 4.87 18.40 -13.37
C THR A 284 4.53 19.89 -13.31
N TRP A 285 4.66 20.61 -14.43
CA TRP A 285 4.50 22.07 -14.47
C TRP A 285 3.13 22.57 -14.03
N THR A 286 2.08 21.77 -14.23
CA THR A 286 0.71 22.11 -13.80
C THR A 286 0.58 22.20 -12.28
N ALA A 287 1.29 21.33 -11.54
CA ALA A 287 1.34 21.40 -10.08
C ALA A 287 2.05 22.67 -9.61
N SER A 288 3.16 23.03 -10.27
CA SER A 288 3.90 24.28 -10.03
C SER A 288 3.03 25.51 -10.32
N LEU A 289 2.34 25.53 -11.46
CA LEU A 289 1.42 26.60 -11.84
C LEU A 289 0.31 26.79 -10.80
N LEU A 290 -0.36 25.71 -10.39
CA LEU A 290 -1.44 25.78 -9.41
C LEU A 290 -0.93 26.24 -8.04
N ALA A 291 0.28 25.85 -7.65
CA ALA A 291 0.91 26.32 -6.41
C ALA A 291 1.29 27.80 -6.48
N ASP A 292 1.87 28.26 -7.60
CA ASP A 292 2.23 29.67 -7.80
C ASP A 292 0.97 30.56 -7.83
N LEU A 293 -0.10 30.15 -8.53
CA LEU A 293 -1.42 30.81 -8.47
C LEU A 293 -2.00 30.84 -7.05
N GLY A 294 -1.69 29.81 -6.26
CA GLY A 294 -2.03 29.69 -4.84
C GLY A 294 -1.13 30.49 -3.90
N ASN A 295 -0.28 31.39 -4.43
CA ASN A 295 0.73 32.16 -3.71
C ASN A 295 1.75 31.28 -2.96
N GLY A 296 2.33 30.32 -3.68
CA GLY A 296 3.30 29.35 -3.14
C GLY A 296 2.68 28.16 -2.41
N LYS A 297 1.34 28.07 -2.36
CA LYS A 297 0.60 26.98 -1.70
C LYS A 297 -0.28 26.24 -2.70
N PHE A 298 -0.02 24.96 -2.87
CA PHE A 298 -0.87 24.05 -3.62
C PHE A 298 -2.12 23.67 -2.82
N ASP A 299 -3.28 23.71 -3.48
CA ASP A 299 -4.56 23.36 -2.88
C ASP A 299 -4.89 21.88 -3.09
N GLY A 300 -4.95 21.12 -1.99
CA GLY A 300 -5.28 19.70 -1.99
C GLY A 300 -6.65 19.37 -2.59
N ALA A 301 -7.57 20.34 -2.72
CA ALA A 301 -8.84 20.15 -3.40
C ALA A 301 -8.66 19.63 -4.84
N TRP A 302 -7.59 20.01 -5.54
CA TRP A 302 -7.31 19.48 -6.89
C TRP A 302 -7.00 17.98 -6.87
N LEU A 303 -6.33 17.47 -5.83
CA LEU A 303 -6.08 16.03 -5.67
C LEU A 303 -7.37 15.29 -5.34
N VAL A 304 -8.21 15.86 -4.47
CA VAL A 304 -9.52 15.27 -4.15
C VAL A 304 -10.41 15.20 -5.39
N GLN A 305 -10.39 16.24 -6.22
CA GLN A 305 -11.13 16.25 -7.48
C GLN A 305 -10.65 15.13 -8.41
N ASN A 306 -9.34 14.92 -8.54
CA ASN A 306 -8.80 13.79 -9.31
C ASN A 306 -9.33 12.45 -8.79
N PHE A 307 -9.42 12.24 -7.48
CA PHE A 307 -10.01 11.02 -6.91
C PHE A 307 -11.50 10.88 -7.23
N GLU A 308 -12.29 11.97 -7.16
CA GLU A 308 -13.71 11.92 -7.52
C GLU A 308 -13.92 11.55 -9.00
N GLU A 309 -13.04 12.05 -9.88
CA GLU A 309 -13.08 11.81 -11.32
C GLU A 309 -12.75 10.35 -11.69
N LEU A 310 -12.11 9.57 -10.81
CA LEU A 310 -11.87 8.15 -11.05
C LEU A 310 -13.13 7.29 -11.01
N ASN A 311 -14.15 7.73 -10.28
CA ASN A 311 -15.41 7.01 -10.18
C ASN A 311 -16.60 7.97 -10.28
N PRO A 312 -16.90 8.50 -11.49
CA PRO A 312 -17.99 9.45 -11.67
C PRO A 312 -19.36 8.85 -11.35
N ALA A 313 -19.57 7.54 -11.56
CA ALA A 313 -20.80 6.85 -11.15
C ALA A 313 -21.04 7.02 -9.65
N ASN A 314 -20.03 6.76 -8.82
CA ASN A 314 -20.13 6.99 -7.39
C ASN A 314 -20.19 8.48 -7.02
N SER A 315 -19.23 9.28 -7.50
CA SER A 315 -19.01 10.66 -7.05
C SER A 315 -20.09 11.65 -7.50
N LEU A 316 -20.72 11.42 -8.65
CA LEU A 316 -21.77 12.29 -9.20
C LEU A 316 -23.18 11.76 -8.95
N TRP A 317 -23.37 10.45 -8.77
CA TRP A 317 -24.70 9.83 -8.74
C TRP A 317 -24.93 8.90 -7.55
N GLU A 318 -24.30 7.73 -7.51
CA GLU A 318 -24.69 6.62 -6.62
C GLU A 318 -24.58 6.96 -5.14
N LYS A 319 -23.55 7.72 -4.74
CA LYS A 319 -23.41 8.23 -3.37
C LYS A 319 -24.64 9.07 -2.96
N TYR A 320 -25.08 9.98 -3.83
CA TYR A 320 -26.21 10.86 -3.56
C TYR A 320 -27.54 10.11 -3.68
N TYR A 321 -27.68 9.24 -4.68
CA TYR A 321 -28.87 8.41 -4.83
C TYR A 321 -29.04 7.47 -3.64
N THR A 322 -27.96 6.93 -3.06
CA THR A 322 -28.03 6.11 -1.85
C THR A 322 -28.58 6.90 -0.66
N VAL A 323 -28.16 8.16 -0.50
CA VAL A 323 -28.72 9.06 0.54
C VAL A 323 -30.20 9.32 0.27
N TYR A 324 -30.59 9.53 -0.98
CA TYR A 324 -31.99 9.75 -1.35
C TYR A 324 -32.85 8.47 -1.15
N ASP A 325 -32.39 7.31 -1.60
CA ASP A 325 -33.12 6.03 -1.49
C ASP A 325 -33.26 5.58 -0.04
N LYS A 326 -32.22 5.81 0.78
CA LYS A 326 -32.16 5.43 2.20
C LYS A 326 -32.18 6.65 3.11
N VAL A 327 -33.00 7.64 2.78
CA VAL A 327 -33.00 8.95 3.45
C VAL A 327 -33.26 8.88 4.96
N ASP A 328 -33.93 7.83 5.41
CA ASP A 328 -34.27 7.65 6.83
C ASP A 328 -33.10 7.06 7.64
N THR A 329 -32.08 6.47 7.01
CA THR A 329 -31.00 5.74 7.70
C THR A 329 -29.58 6.13 7.29
N GLU A 330 -29.39 6.57 6.06
CA GLU A 330 -28.08 6.89 5.48
C GLU A 330 -27.47 8.25 5.89
N PRO A 331 -28.26 9.33 6.16
CA PRO A 331 -27.69 10.65 6.43
C PRO A 331 -26.61 10.71 7.51
N PRO A 332 -26.71 10.05 8.69
CA PRO A 332 -25.65 10.11 9.70
C PRO A 332 -24.31 9.58 9.19
N ARG A 333 -24.32 8.43 8.49
CA ARG A 333 -23.12 7.81 7.92
C ARG A 333 -22.51 8.69 6.81
N PHE A 334 -23.37 9.26 5.97
CA PHE A 334 -22.95 10.18 4.90
C PHE A 334 -22.30 11.45 5.47
N LEU A 335 -22.96 12.12 6.41
CA LEU A 335 -22.48 13.37 7.02
C LEU A 335 -21.17 13.17 7.78
N GLU A 336 -21.02 12.04 8.47
CA GLU A 336 -19.77 11.66 9.14
C GLU A 336 -18.63 11.56 8.12
N PHE A 337 -18.83 10.80 7.04
CA PHE A 337 -17.82 10.67 5.98
C PHE A 337 -17.49 12.00 5.28
N GLU A 338 -18.51 12.81 4.97
CA GLU A 338 -18.32 14.11 4.32
C GLU A 338 -17.54 15.11 5.17
N ARG A 339 -17.57 14.98 6.51
CA ARG A 339 -16.74 15.79 7.41
C ARG A 339 -15.24 15.57 7.15
N TRP A 340 -14.84 14.35 6.79
CA TRP A 340 -13.48 14.08 6.36
C TRP A 340 -13.26 14.42 4.88
N TRP A 341 -14.14 13.95 3.98
CA TRP A 341 -13.99 14.14 2.53
C TRP A 341 -13.94 15.62 2.10
N GLY A 342 -14.68 16.49 2.80
CA GLY A 342 -14.67 17.94 2.57
C GLY A 342 -13.49 18.69 3.20
N GLY A 343 -12.60 18.03 3.94
CA GLY A 343 -11.47 18.65 4.64
C GLY A 343 -10.26 18.80 3.74
N PHE A 344 -10.14 19.92 3.01
CA PHE A 344 -9.04 20.17 2.06
C PHE A 344 -7.82 20.84 2.69
N TYR A 345 -6.66 20.22 2.53
CA TYR A 345 -5.39 20.61 3.13
C TYR A 345 -4.41 21.16 2.09
N LEU A 346 -3.45 21.97 2.54
CA LEU A 346 -2.51 22.65 1.66
C LEU A 346 -1.12 22.03 1.73
N MET A 347 -0.35 22.26 0.67
CA MET A 347 1.08 21.93 0.59
C MET A 347 1.85 23.12 0.07
N ASN A 348 3.10 23.30 0.51
CA ASN A 348 3.98 24.25 -0.15
C ASN A 348 4.26 23.78 -1.58
N ARG A 349 4.62 24.72 -2.44
CA ARG A 349 5.00 24.44 -3.82
C ARG A 349 6.12 23.39 -3.88
N GLU A 350 7.14 23.54 -3.06
CA GLU A 350 8.31 22.66 -3.01
C GLU A 350 7.91 21.21 -2.70
N GLU A 351 6.91 21.02 -1.84
CA GLU A 351 6.41 19.68 -1.46
C GLU A 351 5.72 18.99 -2.65
N ILE A 352 4.75 19.66 -3.30
CA ILE A 352 4.01 19.06 -4.41
C ILE A 352 4.86 18.90 -5.68
N GLU A 353 5.77 19.84 -5.93
CA GLU A 353 6.72 19.78 -7.04
C GLU A 353 7.66 18.57 -6.83
N TRP A 354 8.19 18.41 -5.61
CA TRP A 354 9.01 17.24 -5.27
C TRP A 354 8.24 15.93 -5.46
N ILE A 355 7.00 15.85 -4.98
CA ILE A 355 6.18 14.63 -5.07
C ILE A 355 5.93 14.26 -6.53
N THR A 356 5.44 15.20 -7.34
CA THR A 356 5.10 14.93 -8.74
C THR A 356 6.34 14.62 -9.56
N ARG A 357 7.45 15.35 -9.36
CA ARG A 357 8.70 15.18 -10.11
C ARG A 357 9.48 13.93 -9.75
N ASN A 358 9.54 13.56 -8.49
CA ASN A 358 10.36 12.41 -8.07
C ASN A 358 9.57 11.12 -7.99
N LEU A 359 8.29 11.16 -7.62
CA LEU A 359 7.47 9.97 -7.44
C LEU A 359 6.69 9.63 -8.70
N PHE A 360 5.64 10.39 -9.02
CA PHE A 360 4.66 10.01 -10.03
C PHE A 360 5.20 10.11 -11.48
N VAL A 361 5.86 11.22 -11.81
CA VAL A 361 6.43 11.42 -13.16
C VAL A 361 7.83 10.82 -13.25
N GLY A 362 8.65 10.95 -12.20
CA GLY A 362 10.04 10.52 -12.23
C GLY A 362 10.30 9.07 -11.83
N ASN A 363 9.41 8.42 -11.08
CA ASN A 363 9.52 7.04 -10.61
C ASN A 363 10.86 6.72 -9.88
N LYS A 364 11.34 7.65 -9.04
CA LYS A 364 12.71 7.65 -8.47
C LYS A 364 12.83 7.09 -7.06
N LEU A 365 11.73 6.69 -6.41
CA LEU A 365 11.75 6.29 -4.99
C LEU A 365 12.63 5.06 -4.73
N TRP A 366 12.55 4.08 -5.63
CA TRP A 366 13.29 2.83 -5.53
C TRP A 366 14.62 2.86 -6.31
N SER A 367 14.85 3.86 -7.18
CA SER A 367 16.07 3.93 -8.02
C SER A 367 17.32 4.39 -7.26
N GLY A 368 17.16 4.93 -6.05
CA GLY A 368 18.25 5.49 -5.26
C GLY A 368 18.71 6.88 -5.71
N ASP A 369 17.93 7.56 -6.55
CA ASP A 369 18.24 8.91 -7.05
C ASP A 369 17.76 10.01 -6.09
N ILE A 370 16.84 9.69 -5.18
CA ILE A 370 16.37 10.61 -4.15
C ILE A 370 17.44 10.77 -3.07
N LYS A 371 17.70 12.02 -2.67
CA LYS A 371 18.60 12.34 -1.56
C LYS A 371 17.81 12.84 -0.34
N GLN A 372 18.17 12.33 0.84
CA GLN A 372 17.70 12.80 2.14
C GLN A 372 18.93 13.17 2.98
N ASP A 373 18.97 14.40 3.52
CA ASP A 373 20.12 14.94 4.26
C ASP A 373 21.49 14.72 3.55
N GLY A 374 21.50 14.83 2.21
CA GLY A 374 22.69 14.64 1.37
C GLY A 374 23.07 13.18 1.07
N GLN A 375 22.43 12.21 1.73
CA GLN A 375 22.63 10.78 1.48
C GLN A 375 21.61 10.25 0.48
N ARG A 376 22.01 9.28 -0.36
CA ARG A 376 21.07 8.60 -1.26
C ARG A 376 20.15 7.70 -0.45
N LEU A 377 18.85 7.81 -0.71
CA LEU A 377 17.84 6.95 -0.11
C LEU A 377 17.90 5.58 -0.77
N ASP A 378 18.33 4.55 -0.03
CA ASP A 378 18.37 3.17 -0.52
C ASP A 378 17.42 2.30 0.30
N LEU A 379 16.35 1.81 -0.32
CA LEU A 379 15.36 0.94 0.32
C LEU A 379 15.96 -0.40 0.78
N ARG A 380 17.11 -0.82 0.24
CA ARG A 380 17.85 -2.01 0.71
C ARG A 380 18.47 -1.81 2.08
N SER A 381 18.51 -0.58 2.58
CA SER A 381 19.01 -0.25 3.93
C SER A 381 18.02 -0.65 5.01
N ILE A 382 16.74 -0.89 4.67
CA ILE A 382 15.70 -1.29 5.63
C ILE A 382 16.05 -2.67 6.20
N LYS A 383 16.25 -2.72 7.52
CA LYS A 383 16.64 -3.95 8.23
C LYS A 383 15.47 -4.74 8.78
N THR A 384 14.24 -4.22 8.75
CA THR A 384 13.06 -4.83 9.37
C THR A 384 12.09 -5.41 8.35
N PRO A 385 11.22 -6.37 8.75
CA PRO A 385 10.23 -6.92 7.84
C PRO A 385 9.30 -5.86 7.25
N ILE A 386 8.92 -6.06 5.98
CA ILE A 386 8.02 -5.19 5.23
C ILE A 386 6.77 -5.98 4.87
N ILE A 387 5.60 -5.48 5.28
CA ILE A 387 4.29 -6.04 4.99
C ILE A 387 3.59 -5.14 3.97
N LEU A 388 3.23 -5.71 2.82
CA LEU A 388 2.59 -5.06 1.69
C LEU A 388 1.14 -5.49 1.62
N PHE A 389 0.19 -4.61 1.90
CA PHE A 389 -1.22 -4.90 1.72
C PHE A 389 -1.76 -4.21 0.46
N ALA A 390 -2.13 -5.00 -0.55
CA ALA A 390 -2.70 -4.54 -1.81
C ALA A 390 -4.06 -5.20 -2.10
N SER A 391 -4.83 -4.63 -3.03
CA SER A 391 -6.08 -5.26 -3.50
C SER A 391 -6.22 -5.22 -5.02
N LEU A 392 -6.82 -6.28 -5.58
CA LEU A 392 -7.24 -6.31 -6.98
C LEU A 392 -8.42 -5.37 -7.27
N GLY A 393 -9.19 -4.99 -6.23
CA GLY A 393 -10.23 -3.97 -6.32
C GLY A 393 -9.70 -2.53 -6.26
N ASP A 394 -8.40 -2.34 -6.03
CA ASP A 394 -7.76 -1.03 -5.95
C ASP A 394 -7.44 -0.49 -7.36
N ASN A 395 -8.16 0.54 -7.78
CA ASN A 395 -7.98 1.26 -9.04
C ASN A 395 -7.04 2.48 -8.94
N ILE A 396 -6.48 2.74 -7.76
CA ILE A 396 -5.51 3.81 -7.49
C ILE A 396 -4.11 3.22 -7.34
N THR A 397 -3.97 2.12 -6.61
CA THR A 397 -2.71 1.41 -6.37
C THR A 397 -2.92 -0.09 -6.58
N PRO A 398 -3.02 -0.54 -7.85
CA PRO A 398 -3.14 -1.97 -8.14
C PRO A 398 -1.89 -2.73 -7.66
N PRO A 399 -1.94 -4.07 -7.54
CA PRO A 399 -0.84 -4.85 -6.98
C PRO A 399 0.50 -4.65 -7.68
N GLN A 400 0.52 -4.39 -8.99
CA GLN A 400 1.74 -4.07 -9.74
C GLN A 400 2.38 -2.78 -9.20
N GLN A 401 1.60 -1.72 -8.97
CA GLN A 401 2.10 -0.45 -8.44
C GLN A 401 2.54 -0.56 -6.96
N ALA A 402 1.91 -1.46 -6.19
CA ALA A 402 2.30 -1.74 -4.81
C ALA A 402 3.56 -2.62 -4.70
N PHE A 403 3.80 -3.53 -5.65
CA PHE A 403 4.77 -4.62 -5.51
C PHE A 403 6.00 -4.50 -6.43
N ASN A 404 5.88 -3.95 -7.64
CA ASN A 404 6.94 -4.02 -8.66
C ASN A 404 8.30 -3.47 -8.19
N TRP A 405 8.30 -2.56 -7.22
CA TRP A 405 9.51 -1.97 -6.66
C TRP A 405 10.38 -3.04 -5.98
N VAL A 406 9.80 -4.13 -5.48
CA VAL A 406 10.56 -5.25 -4.91
C VAL A 406 11.45 -5.88 -5.98
N VAL A 407 10.92 -6.06 -7.19
CA VAL A 407 11.67 -6.57 -8.35
C VAL A 407 12.70 -5.56 -8.83
N ASP A 408 12.44 -4.26 -8.66
CA ASP A 408 13.35 -3.20 -9.08
C ASP A 408 14.50 -2.98 -8.08
N VAL A 409 14.26 -3.25 -6.81
CA VAL A 409 15.24 -3.06 -5.73
C VAL A 409 16.11 -4.30 -5.53
N TYR A 410 15.53 -5.50 -5.63
CA TYR A 410 16.21 -6.76 -5.42
C TYR A 410 16.35 -7.52 -6.75
N GLY A 411 17.57 -7.91 -7.10
CA GLY A 411 17.86 -8.61 -8.36
C GLY A 411 17.49 -10.10 -8.35
N SER A 412 17.39 -10.73 -7.18
CA SER A 412 16.95 -12.13 -7.04
C SER A 412 16.44 -12.46 -5.64
N THR A 413 15.82 -13.63 -5.50
CA THR A 413 15.41 -14.23 -4.22
C THR A 413 16.60 -14.39 -3.27
N GLU A 414 17.75 -14.77 -3.83
CA GLU A 414 19.00 -14.95 -3.09
C GLU A 414 19.56 -13.61 -2.60
N GLU A 415 19.35 -12.49 -3.31
CA GLU A 415 19.69 -11.16 -2.79
C GLU A 415 18.86 -10.84 -1.54
N ILE A 416 17.54 -11.02 -1.60
CA ILE A 416 16.63 -10.83 -0.46
C ILE A 416 17.11 -11.65 0.75
N LYS A 417 17.45 -12.93 0.50
CA LYS A 417 17.95 -13.85 1.53
C LYS A 417 19.28 -13.40 2.12
N SER A 418 20.28 -13.11 1.29
CA SER A 418 21.62 -12.69 1.75
C SER A 418 21.59 -11.43 2.61
N ARG A 419 20.66 -10.51 2.31
CA ARG A 419 20.42 -9.28 3.09
C ARG A 419 19.61 -9.49 4.37
N GLY A 420 19.13 -10.70 4.64
CA GLY A 420 18.28 -10.98 5.80
C GLY A 420 16.89 -10.37 5.71
N GLN A 421 16.45 -9.97 4.52
CA GLN A 421 15.21 -9.22 4.34
C GLN A 421 14.00 -10.15 4.37
N VAL A 422 12.89 -9.69 4.96
CA VAL A 422 11.59 -10.39 4.98
C VAL A 422 10.54 -9.48 4.35
N ILE A 423 9.93 -9.93 3.27
CA ILE A 423 8.85 -9.19 2.59
C ILE A 423 7.61 -10.08 2.56
N VAL A 424 6.49 -9.57 3.06
CA VAL A 424 5.22 -10.30 3.14
C VAL A 424 4.17 -9.55 2.34
N GLY A 425 3.59 -10.17 1.32
CA GLY A 425 2.47 -9.63 0.55
C GLY A 425 1.13 -10.21 1.01
N LEU A 426 0.17 -9.34 1.30
CA LEU A 426 -1.24 -9.67 1.51
C LEU A 426 -2.04 -9.09 0.34
N LEU A 427 -2.77 -9.95 -0.37
CA LEU A 427 -3.59 -9.55 -1.51
C LEU A 427 -5.08 -9.80 -1.21
N HIS A 428 -5.89 -8.75 -1.23
CA HIS A 428 -7.34 -8.87 -1.11
C HIS A 428 -8.02 -8.81 -2.48
N GLU A 429 -9.07 -9.60 -2.69
CA GLU A 429 -9.68 -9.81 -4.01
C GLU A 429 -10.51 -8.62 -4.54
N SER A 430 -11.25 -7.91 -3.69
CA SER A 430 -12.28 -6.99 -4.19
C SER A 430 -12.40 -5.65 -3.48
N VAL A 431 -11.56 -5.35 -2.48
CA VAL A 431 -11.71 -4.11 -1.72
C VAL A 431 -11.14 -2.94 -2.53
N GLY A 432 -11.89 -1.86 -2.62
CA GLY A 432 -11.40 -0.61 -3.22
C GLY A 432 -10.35 0.08 -2.36
N HIS A 433 -9.60 1.01 -2.94
CA HIS A 433 -8.48 1.71 -2.30
C HIS A 433 -8.77 2.20 -0.87
N LEU A 434 -9.82 3.00 -0.68
CA LEU A 434 -10.19 3.51 0.66
C LEU A 434 -10.54 2.36 1.61
N GLY A 435 -11.24 1.34 1.11
CA GLY A 435 -11.66 0.21 1.92
C GLY A 435 -10.50 -0.56 2.55
N ILE A 436 -9.29 -0.51 1.97
CA ILE A 436 -8.07 -1.12 2.53
C ILE A 436 -7.79 -0.60 3.95
N PHE A 437 -8.06 0.67 4.25
CA PHE A 437 -7.73 1.28 5.54
C PHE A 437 -8.91 1.91 6.30
N VAL A 438 -10.07 2.14 5.65
CA VAL A 438 -11.25 2.73 6.32
C VAL A 438 -12.37 1.72 6.64
N SER A 439 -12.33 0.53 6.02
CA SER A 439 -13.41 -0.43 6.17
C SER A 439 -13.32 -1.13 7.52
N GLY A 440 -14.37 -1.05 8.32
CA GLY A 440 -14.47 -1.82 9.57
C GLY A 440 -14.41 -3.34 9.34
N LYS A 441 -14.88 -3.82 8.18
CA LYS A 441 -14.73 -5.24 7.79
C LYS A 441 -13.26 -5.61 7.61
N VAL A 442 -12.49 -4.74 6.95
CA VAL A 442 -11.06 -4.96 6.72
C VAL A 442 -10.25 -4.78 8.00
N ALA A 443 -10.66 -3.85 8.86
CA ALA A 443 -10.07 -3.67 10.19
C ALA A 443 -10.22 -4.93 11.05
N LYS A 444 -11.43 -5.52 11.10
CA LYS A 444 -11.73 -6.72 11.90
C LYS A 444 -11.07 -8.00 11.42
N LYS A 445 -10.74 -8.08 10.13
CA LYS A 445 -10.12 -9.27 9.54
C LYS A 445 -8.64 -9.02 9.25
N GLU A 446 -8.30 -8.30 8.19
CA GLU A 446 -6.93 -8.15 7.69
C GLU A 446 -6.03 -7.41 8.68
N HIS A 447 -6.41 -6.21 9.15
CA HIS A 447 -5.55 -5.46 10.10
C HIS A 447 -5.42 -6.16 11.44
N ALA A 448 -6.49 -6.79 11.94
CA ALA A 448 -6.45 -7.60 13.14
C ALA A 448 -5.47 -8.77 13.01
N GLN A 449 -5.44 -9.45 11.86
CA GLN A 449 -4.47 -10.51 11.62
C GLN A 449 -3.04 -9.98 11.43
N ILE A 450 -2.84 -8.84 10.75
CA ILE A 450 -1.51 -8.23 10.62
C ILE A 450 -0.94 -7.89 12.00
N VAL A 451 -1.75 -7.30 12.89
CA VAL A 451 -1.34 -6.98 14.26
C VAL A 451 -1.02 -8.26 15.05
N SER A 452 -1.86 -9.29 14.96
CA SER A 452 -1.65 -10.54 15.72
C SER A 452 -0.38 -11.28 15.29
N VAL A 453 -0.05 -11.29 14.01
CA VAL A 453 1.10 -12.05 13.48
C VAL A 453 2.38 -11.25 13.35
N LEU A 454 2.39 -9.95 13.70
CA LEU A 454 3.55 -9.09 13.47
C LEU A 454 4.83 -9.60 14.16
N LYS A 455 4.69 -10.05 15.42
CA LYS A 455 5.77 -10.67 16.19
C LYS A 455 6.27 -11.96 15.52
N THR A 456 5.36 -12.72 14.94
CA THR A 456 5.67 -13.97 14.23
C THR A 456 6.40 -13.69 12.92
N ILE A 457 6.00 -12.66 12.18
CA ILE A 457 6.66 -12.24 10.93
C ILE A 457 8.14 -11.89 11.16
N GLU A 458 8.49 -11.28 12.30
CA GLU A 458 9.89 -10.99 12.64
C GLU A 458 10.76 -12.24 12.80
N SER A 459 10.14 -13.39 13.10
CA SER A 459 10.83 -14.68 13.23
C SER A 459 10.94 -15.47 11.92
N LEU A 460 10.30 -14.98 10.85
CA LEU A 460 10.36 -15.63 9.55
C LEU A 460 11.81 -15.72 9.06
N PRO A 461 12.17 -16.82 8.35
CA PRO A 461 13.39 -16.83 7.54
C PRO A 461 13.37 -15.64 6.57
N PRO A 462 14.54 -15.13 6.16
CA PRO A 462 14.58 -14.12 5.12
C PRO A 462 14.04 -14.69 3.81
N GLY A 463 13.31 -13.89 3.06
CA GLY A 463 12.60 -14.32 1.87
C GLY A 463 11.38 -13.47 1.55
N LEU A 464 10.67 -13.91 0.53
CA LEU A 464 9.47 -13.28 0.01
C LEU A 464 8.28 -14.20 0.25
N TYR A 465 7.22 -13.70 0.88
CA TYR A 465 6.11 -14.50 1.35
C TYR A 465 4.77 -13.94 0.89
N GLY A 466 3.84 -14.81 0.49
CA GLY A 466 2.42 -14.52 0.40
C GLY A 466 1.73 -14.88 1.70
N MET A 467 0.97 -13.95 2.28
CA MET A 467 0.13 -14.18 3.45
C MET A 467 -1.32 -14.41 3.01
N THR A 468 -1.90 -15.53 3.44
CA THR A 468 -3.29 -15.89 3.18
C THR A 468 -4.04 -15.96 4.50
N ILE A 469 -5.27 -15.41 4.53
CA ILE A 469 -6.15 -15.42 5.71
C ILE A 469 -7.40 -16.24 5.36
N ALA A 470 -7.47 -17.47 5.86
CA ALA A 470 -8.60 -18.37 5.66
C ALA A 470 -9.63 -18.25 6.80
N ASP A 471 -10.91 -18.35 6.44
CA ASP A 471 -12.00 -18.35 7.40
C ASP A 471 -12.25 -19.78 7.90
N ARG A 472 -12.14 -20.02 9.21
CA ARG A 472 -12.53 -21.27 9.85
C ARG A 472 -13.76 -21.05 10.70
N ARG A 473 -14.80 -21.85 10.49
CA ARG A 473 -15.99 -21.82 11.36
C ARG A 473 -15.82 -22.86 12.44
N ASP A 474 -15.85 -22.41 13.69
CA ASP A 474 -15.91 -23.33 14.82
C ASP A 474 -17.29 -24.01 14.90
N LYS A 475 -17.38 -25.08 15.69
CA LYS A 475 -18.62 -25.85 15.93
C LYS A 475 -19.77 -24.99 16.45
N ASP A 476 -19.44 -23.89 17.14
CA ASP A 476 -20.40 -22.91 17.68
C ASP A 476 -20.77 -21.79 16.67
N GLY A 477 -20.30 -21.88 15.42
CA GLY A 477 -20.57 -20.90 14.36
C GLY A 477 -19.73 -19.62 14.44
N LYS A 478 -18.83 -19.50 15.43
CA LYS A 478 -17.88 -18.38 15.53
C LYS A 478 -16.80 -18.51 14.44
N VAL A 479 -16.59 -17.44 13.68
CA VAL A 479 -15.52 -17.38 12.67
C VAL A 479 -14.20 -17.09 13.37
N THR A 480 -13.23 -18.00 13.20
CA THR A 480 -11.82 -17.81 13.53
C THR A 480 -11.03 -17.68 12.24
N TYR A 481 -9.89 -17.00 12.29
CA TYR A 481 -9.03 -16.79 11.13
C TYR A 481 -7.76 -17.63 11.27
N GLU A 482 -7.40 -18.34 10.21
CA GLU A 482 -6.16 -19.09 10.12
C GLU A 482 -5.23 -18.38 9.13
N VAL A 483 -4.01 -18.06 9.59
CA VAL A 483 -3.00 -17.39 8.79
C VAL A 483 -1.96 -18.39 8.32
N GLU A 484 -1.67 -18.35 7.03
CA GLU A 484 -0.62 -19.14 6.41
C GLU A 484 0.34 -18.26 5.62
N PHE A 485 1.63 -18.61 5.67
CA PHE A 485 2.68 -17.96 4.89
C PHE A 485 3.24 -18.93 3.85
N GLN A 486 3.19 -18.56 2.58
CA GLN A 486 3.80 -19.30 1.48
C GLN A 486 5.02 -18.55 0.98
N GLU A 487 6.20 -19.19 0.98
CA GLU A 487 7.39 -18.60 0.36
C GLU A 487 7.24 -18.62 -1.16
N HIS A 488 7.62 -17.52 -1.80
CA HIS A 488 7.66 -17.38 -3.24
C HIS A 488 9.03 -16.94 -3.70
N ARG A 489 9.40 -17.36 -4.91
CA ARG A 489 10.56 -16.83 -5.60
C ARG A 489 10.24 -15.48 -6.22
N LEU A 490 11.16 -14.54 -6.10
CA LEU A 490 11.05 -13.23 -6.74
C LEU A 490 10.96 -13.38 -8.26
N GLU A 491 11.71 -14.32 -8.82
CA GLU A 491 11.74 -14.57 -10.27
C GLU A 491 10.36 -15.02 -10.81
N ASP A 492 9.65 -15.88 -10.07
CA ASP A 492 8.32 -16.36 -10.45
C ASP A 492 7.27 -15.24 -10.36
N ILE A 493 7.36 -14.42 -9.31
CA ILE A 493 6.48 -13.26 -9.15
C ILE A 493 6.75 -12.22 -10.23
N ALA A 494 8.02 -11.95 -10.55
CA ALA A 494 8.41 -11.04 -11.61
C ALA A 494 7.89 -11.53 -12.97
N ALA A 495 8.00 -12.82 -13.30
CA ALA A 495 7.47 -13.38 -14.53
C ALA A 495 5.93 -13.27 -14.61
N ARG A 496 5.23 -13.45 -13.49
CA ARG A 496 3.76 -13.37 -13.41
C ARG A 496 3.22 -11.93 -13.47
N LEU A 497 3.85 -10.99 -12.75
CA LEU A 497 3.42 -9.59 -12.67
C LEU A 497 3.91 -8.77 -13.86
N ASN A 498 5.09 -9.06 -14.41
CA ASN A 498 5.71 -8.31 -15.51
C ASN A 498 5.72 -9.11 -16.83
N ARG A 499 4.60 -9.75 -17.18
CA ARG A 499 4.48 -10.60 -18.39
C ARG A 499 4.91 -9.90 -19.69
N PHE A 500 4.75 -8.58 -19.77
CA PHE A 500 5.15 -7.75 -20.92
C PHE A 500 6.55 -7.13 -20.78
N GLN A 501 7.37 -7.61 -19.83
CA GLN A 501 8.73 -7.14 -19.58
C GLN A 501 8.82 -5.60 -19.45
N ARG A 502 7.78 -4.98 -18.89
CA ARG A 502 7.66 -3.53 -18.69
C ARG A 502 7.84 -2.70 -19.97
N VAL A 503 7.58 -3.28 -21.14
CA VAL A 503 7.59 -2.54 -22.40
C VAL A 503 6.55 -1.41 -22.38
N ASP A 504 5.47 -1.58 -21.62
CA ASP A 504 4.44 -0.55 -21.41
C ASP A 504 4.89 0.61 -20.51
N GLU A 505 5.97 0.46 -19.74
CA GLU A 505 6.54 1.51 -18.89
C GLU A 505 7.50 2.43 -19.68
N LYS A 506 8.08 1.98 -20.80
CA LYS A 506 9.03 2.77 -21.62
C LYS A 506 8.49 4.14 -22.07
N PRO A 507 7.24 4.28 -22.55
CA PRO A 507 6.67 5.58 -22.88
C PRO A 507 6.68 6.59 -21.72
N PHE A 508 6.70 6.14 -20.46
CA PHE A 508 6.77 7.04 -19.30
C PHE A 508 8.14 7.70 -19.16
N GLU A 509 9.21 7.12 -19.72
CA GLU A 509 10.50 7.81 -19.82
C GLU A 509 10.41 9.03 -20.74
N ALA A 510 9.64 8.93 -21.84
CA ALA A 510 9.35 10.07 -22.70
C ALA A 510 8.52 11.13 -21.97
N VAL A 511 7.55 10.70 -21.14
CA VAL A 511 6.79 11.62 -20.27
C VAL A 511 7.73 12.36 -19.33
N ALA A 512 8.66 11.67 -18.66
CA ALA A 512 9.60 12.30 -17.74
C ALA A 512 10.48 13.36 -18.46
N MET A 513 11.00 13.04 -19.64
CA MET A 513 11.77 13.98 -20.45
C MET A 513 10.93 15.21 -20.88
N VAL A 514 9.74 14.98 -21.43
CA VAL A 514 8.84 16.07 -21.86
C VAL A 514 8.40 16.92 -20.67
N SER A 515 8.14 16.30 -19.52
CA SER A 515 7.79 16.98 -18.28
C SER A 515 8.91 17.89 -17.80
N ASP A 516 10.16 17.42 -17.77
CA ASP A 516 11.30 18.26 -17.39
C ASP A 516 11.44 19.45 -18.35
N PHE A 517 11.29 19.24 -19.67
CA PHE A 517 11.31 20.34 -20.65
C PHE A 517 10.20 21.38 -20.40
N LEU A 518 8.95 20.93 -20.19
CA LEU A 518 7.82 21.81 -19.95
C LEU A 518 7.90 22.53 -18.59
N GLN A 519 8.41 21.86 -17.56
CA GLN A 519 8.66 22.46 -16.24
C GLN A 519 9.71 23.57 -16.33
N GLU A 520 10.83 23.36 -17.01
CA GLU A 520 11.83 24.40 -17.23
C GLU A 520 11.28 25.55 -18.08
N GLY A 521 10.49 25.24 -19.12
CA GLY A 521 9.80 26.25 -19.90
C GLY A 521 8.85 27.12 -19.06
N TYR A 522 8.05 26.51 -18.19
CA TYR A 522 7.19 27.22 -17.25
C TYR A 522 7.99 28.12 -16.30
N ASN A 523 9.04 27.57 -15.67
CA ASN A 523 9.89 28.28 -14.72
C ASN A 523 10.56 29.52 -15.36
N LEU A 524 11.04 29.39 -16.59
CA LEU A 524 11.76 30.47 -17.28
C LEU A 524 10.82 31.54 -17.84
N PHE A 525 9.69 31.15 -18.43
CA PHE A 525 8.89 32.07 -19.24
C PHE A 525 7.58 32.53 -18.58
N ALA A 526 6.91 31.67 -17.80
CA ALA A 526 5.57 31.94 -17.28
C ALA A 526 5.57 32.27 -15.78
N GLN A 527 6.35 31.53 -14.99
CA GLN A 527 6.36 31.63 -13.53
C GLN A 527 6.59 33.06 -12.99
N PRO A 528 7.54 33.86 -13.50
CA PRO A 528 7.74 35.22 -12.97
C PRO A 528 6.49 36.09 -13.07
N TRP A 529 5.72 35.94 -14.15
CA TRP A 529 4.47 36.67 -14.36
C TRP A 529 3.34 36.14 -13.47
N VAL A 530 3.23 34.81 -13.35
CA VAL A 530 2.23 34.19 -12.47
C VAL A 530 2.45 34.63 -11.02
N GLN A 531 3.69 34.56 -10.53
CA GLN A 531 4.03 34.97 -9.17
C GLN A 531 3.83 36.47 -8.95
N ALA A 532 4.13 37.32 -9.95
CA ALA A 532 3.88 38.76 -9.85
C ALA A 532 2.38 39.11 -9.75
N MET A 533 1.49 38.26 -10.29
CA MET A 533 0.03 38.45 -10.23
C MET A 533 -0.63 37.74 -9.04
N ALA A 534 0.04 36.77 -8.43
CA ALA A 534 -0.44 36.02 -7.28
C ALA A 534 -0.24 36.79 -5.97
N ASN A 535 -1.22 36.69 -5.07
CA ASN A 535 -1.14 37.21 -3.71
C ASN A 535 -2.12 36.45 -2.82
N ASP A 536 -2.09 36.70 -1.51
CA ASP A 536 -2.94 35.99 -0.55
C ASP A 536 -4.43 36.14 -0.83
N TYR A 537 -4.87 37.31 -1.32
CA TYR A 537 -6.27 37.54 -1.63
C TYR A 537 -6.73 36.72 -2.84
N THR A 538 -5.99 36.80 -3.96
CA THR A 538 -6.33 36.04 -5.18
C THR A 538 -6.26 34.53 -4.94
N ALA A 539 -5.22 34.07 -4.23
CA ALA A 539 -5.06 32.68 -3.84
C ALA A 539 -6.21 32.18 -2.95
N ARG A 540 -6.62 32.98 -1.95
CA ARG A 540 -7.76 32.64 -1.10
C ARG A 540 -9.07 32.55 -1.90
N ARG A 541 -9.33 33.50 -2.80
CA ARG A 541 -10.54 33.50 -3.64
C ARG A 541 -10.56 32.32 -4.60
N MET A 542 -9.44 31.99 -5.22
CA MET A 542 -9.31 30.79 -6.06
C MET A 542 -9.69 29.53 -5.27
N ARG A 543 -9.20 29.38 -4.04
CA ARG A 543 -9.55 28.24 -3.17
C ARG A 543 -11.04 28.23 -2.81
N GLU A 544 -11.60 29.36 -2.41
CA GLU A 544 -13.02 29.50 -2.03
C GLU A 544 -13.98 29.21 -3.20
N LEU A 545 -13.58 29.57 -4.42
CA LEU A 545 -14.32 29.35 -5.67
C LEU A 545 -14.04 27.98 -6.33
N HIS A 546 -13.14 27.18 -5.75
CA HIS A 546 -12.90 25.82 -6.24
C HIS A 546 -14.23 25.02 -6.25
N PRO A 547 -14.58 24.28 -7.32
CA PRO A 547 -15.87 23.60 -7.44
C PRO A 547 -16.25 22.70 -6.26
N LEU A 548 -15.26 22.02 -5.66
CA LEU A 548 -15.46 21.21 -4.45
C LEU A 548 -15.85 22.01 -3.21
N ARG A 549 -15.40 23.27 -3.07
CA ARG A 549 -15.84 24.13 -1.95
C ARG A 549 -17.18 24.78 -2.27
N VAL A 550 -17.36 25.25 -3.51
CA VAL A 550 -18.61 25.88 -3.98
C VAL A 550 -19.80 24.96 -3.77
N ARG A 551 -19.71 23.68 -4.18
CA ARG A 551 -20.81 22.71 -3.99
C ARG A 551 -21.21 22.51 -2.53
N ASN A 552 -20.29 22.77 -1.59
CA ASN A 552 -20.54 22.63 -0.15
C ASN A 552 -21.16 23.90 0.41
N TRP A 553 -20.50 25.05 0.28
CA TRP A 553 -21.00 26.29 0.88
C TRP A 553 -22.24 26.85 0.15
N ALA A 554 -22.43 26.58 -1.15
CA ALA A 554 -23.62 27.05 -1.89
C ALA A 554 -24.91 26.32 -1.47
N ILE A 555 -24.79 25.10 -0.91
CA ILE A 555 -25.89 24.32 -0.35
C ILE A 555 -25.72 24.32 1.18
N SER A 556 -25.95 25.48 1.79
CA SER A 556 -25.84 25.71 3.24
C SER A 556 -26.78 26.85 3.65
N ASP A 557 -26.80 27.18 4.94
CA ASP A 557 -27.56 28.32 5.47
C ASP A 557 -27.02 29.69 5.02
N LEU A 558 -25.85 29.72 4.36
CA LEU A 558 -25.37 30.92 3.68
C LEU A 558 -26.19 31.24 2.42
N ASN A 559 -26.95 30.28 1.89
CA ASN A 559 -27.84 30.50 0.75
C ASN A 559 -29.26 30.80 1.26
N PRO A 560 -29.72 32.07 1.18
CA PRO A 560 -31.04 32.44 1.70
C PRO A 560 -32.18 31.66 1.05
N TRP A 561 -32.02 31.17 -0.18
CA TRP A 561 -33.06 30.39 -0.89
C TRP A 561 -33.39 29.05 -0.21
N LEU A 562 -32.56 28.58 0.71
CA LEU A 562 -32.74 27.33 1.46
C LEU A 562 -33.37 27.52 2.84
N TRP A 563 -33.79 28.74 3.21
CA TRP A 563 -34.32 29.06 4.54
C TRP A 563 -35.50 28.17 4.98
N TRP A 564 -36.35 27.78 4.04
CA TRP A 564 -37.56 26.98 4.27
C TRP A 564 -37.27 25.48 4.44
N LEU A 565 -36.06 25.03 4.08
CA LEU A 565 -35.76 23.61 3.94
C LEU A 565 -35.67 22.88 5.28
N ALA A 566 -35.03 23.49 6.28
CA ALA A 566 -34.93 22.91 7.63
C ALA A 566 -36.30 22.70 8.30
N PRO A 567 -37.19 23.71 8.38
CA PRO A 567 -38.53 23.50 8.95
C PRO A 567 -39.37 22.53 8.12
N ALA A 568 -39.26 22.57 6.78
CA ALA A 568 -39.96 21.61 5.92
C ALA A 568 -39.47 20.17 6.18
N ALA A 569 -38.17 19.95 6.31
CA ALA A 569 -37.59 18.64 6.62
C ALA A 569 -38.06 18.13 7.99
N GLN A 570 -38.16 19.00 9.00
CA GLN A 570 -38.71 18.64 10.30
C GLN A 570 -40.18 18.21 10.21
N ALA A 571 -41.00 18.97 9.47
CA ALA A 571 -42.41 18.63 9.25
C ALA A 571 -42.56 17.30 8.49
N VAL A 572 -41.72 17.06 7.49
CA VAL A 572 -41.68 15.79 6.74
C VAL A 572 -41.27 14.63 7.64
N LYS A 573 -40.25 14.77 8.50
CA LYS A 573 -39.86 13.71 9.45
C LYS A 573 -41.00 13.33 10.40
N GLN A 574 -41.78 14.31 10.85
CA GLN A 574 -42.93 14.09 11.73
C GLN A 574 -44.12 13.42 11.02
N ASN A 575 -44.25 13.62 9.71
CA ASN A 575 -45.38 13.15 8.90
C ASN A 575 -44.92 12.18 7.79
N ARG A 576 -43.83 11.45 8.03
CA ARG A 576 -43.20 10.58 7.03
C ARG A 576 -44.17 9.47 6.62
N GLN A 577 -44.51 9.41 5.34
CA GLN A 577 -45.32 8.38 4.71
C GLN A 577 -44.43 7.53 3.81
N ALA A 578 -43.65 6.64 4.43
CA ALA A 578 -42.71 5.79 3.71
C ALA A 578 -43.42 4.65 3.00
N LEU A 579 -43.10 4.44 1.72
CA LEU A 579 -43.52 3.25 1.00
C LEU A 579 -42.67 2.02 1.40
N PRO A 580 -43.24 0.80 1.35
CA PRO A 580 -42.50 -0.44 1.54
C PRO A 580 -41.31 -0.56 0.59
N ASP A 581 -40.23 -1.21 1.03
CA ASP A 581 -39.01 -1.37 0.24
C ASP A 581 -39.18 -2.27 -1.01
N ASP A 582 -40.20 -3.13 -1.02
CA ASP A 582 -40.59 -4.01 -2.12
C ASP A 582 -41.65 -3.41 -3.05
N ASP A 583 -42.03 -2.14 -2.83
CA ASP A 583 -42.96 -1.43 -3.70
C ASP A 583 -42.51 -1.42 -5.17
N VAL A 584 -43.46 -1.56 -6.09
CA VAL A 584 -43.19 -1.70 -7.53
C VAL A 584 -42.58 -0.43 -8.11
N LEU A 585 -43.09 0.75 -7.72
CA LEU A 585 -42.59 2.03 -8.23
C LEU A 585 -41.22 2.36 -7.63
N ARG A 586 -40.98 2.02 -6.35
CA ARG A 586 -39.63 2.11 -5.76
C ARG A 586 -38.62 1.19 -6.43
N ARG A 587 -39.00 -0.04 -6.78
CA ARG A 587 -38.14 -0.94 -7.57
C ARG A 587 -37.84 -0.38 -8.96
N ALA A 588 -38.85 0.16 -9.65
CA ALA A 588 -38.66 0.81 -10.94
C ALA A 588 -37.71 2.02 -10.85
N GLU A 589 -37.84 2.85 -9.80
CA GLU A 589 -36.93 3.96 -9.50
C GLU A 589 -35.49 3.47 -9.30
N ARG A 590 -35.28 2.45 -8.45
CA ARG A 590 -33.96 1.86 -8.20
C ARG A 590 -33.32 1.28 -9.45
N ASN A 591 -34.11 0.62 -10.31
CA ASN A 591 -33.66 0.08 -11.58
C ASN A 591 -33.22 1.21 -12.53
N ALA A 592 -34.02 2.27 -12.65
CA ALA A 592 -33.67 3.45 -13.45
C ALA A 592 -32.42 4.15 -12.92
N ALA A 593 -32.28 4.31 -11.61
CA ALA A 593 -31.08 4.87 -10.98
C ALA A 593 -29.85 3.98 -11.21
N GLY A 594 -30.01 2.66 -11.18
CA GLY A 594 -28.97 1.69 -11.52
C GLY A 594 -28.51 1.80 -12.98
N MET A 595 -29.43 2.10 -13.91
CA MET A 595 -29.10 2.35 -15.32
C MET A 595 -28.28 3.63 -15.50
N VAL A 596 -28.55 4.69 -14.74
CA VAL A 596 -27.73 5.91 -14.74
C VAL A 596 -26.31 5.60 -14.22
N GLY A 597 -26.20 4.84 -13.13
CA GLY A 597 -24.92 4.36 -12.63
C GLY A 597 -24.15 3.54 -13.68
N ALA A 598 -24.83 2.62 -14.36
CA ALA A 598 -24.25 1.83 -15.46
C ALA A 598 -23.75 2.70 -16.62
N ALA A 599 -24.51 3.72 -17.03
CA ALA A 599 -24.10 4.64 -18.09
C ALA A 599 -22.88 5.49 -17.70
N LEU A 600 -22.79 5.93 -16.44
CA LEU A 600 -21.63 6.67 -15.94
C LEU A 600 -20.37 5.79 -15.82
N ASP A 601 -20.53 4.52 -15.43
CA ASP A 601 -19.46 3.53 -15.47
C ASP A 601 -18.97 3.28 -16.90
N TYR A 602 -19.90 3.16 -17.86
CA TYR A 602 -19.55 3.01 -19.27
C TYR A 602 -18.79 4.23 -19.82
N TYR A 603 -19.23 5.44 -19.46
CA TYR A 603 -18.51 6.68 -19.77
C TYR A 603 -17.10 6.66 -19.17
N ARG A 604 -16.95 6.29 -17.89
CA ARG A 604 -15.64 6.17 -17.22
C ARG A 604 -14.73 5.22 -17.99
N ASP A 605 -15.19 4.01 -18.27
CA ASP A 605 -14.40 2.96 -18.90
C ASP A 605 -14.01 3.36 -20.34
N THR A 606 -14.92 3.98 -21.10
CA THR A 606 -14.65 4.53 -22.44
C THR A 606 -13.63 5.67 -22.40
N ARG A 607 -13.79 6.63 -21.49
CA ARG A 607 -12.83 7.73 -21.29
C ARG A 607 -11.46 7.20 -20.90
N GLY A 608 -11.39 6.20 -20.01
CA GLY A 608 -10.16 5.53 -19.62
C GLY A 608 -9.45 4.88 -20.81
N ALA A 609 -10.18 4.12 -21.62
CA ALA A 609 -9.68 3.49 -22.84
C ALA A 609 -9.11 4.50 -23.85
N LEU A 610 -9.83 5.60 -24.10
CA LEU A 610 -9.38 6.68 -24.99
C LEU A 610 -8.13 7.37 -24.45
N THR A 611 -8.06 7.61 -23.14
CA THR A 611 -6.91 8.23 -22.48
C THR A 611 -5.67 7.33 -22.59
N GLU A 612 -5.82 6.04 -22.34
CA GLU A 612 -4.77 5.04 -22.49
C GLU A 612 -4.25 4.97 -23.94
N ALA A 613 -5.16 4.90 -24.92
CA ALA A 613 -4.79 4.89 -26.33
C ALA A 613 -4.05 6.18 -26.75
N ALA A 614 -4.58 7.35 -26.37
CA ALA A 614 -3.96 8.65 -26.66
C ALA A 614 -2.56 8.75 -26.03
N PHE A 615 -2.39 8.24 -24.81
CA PHE A 615 -1.11 8.18 -24.13
C PHE A 615 -0.09 7.37 -24.92
N PHE A 616 -0.41 6.12 -25.29
CA PHE A 616 0.52 5.25 -26.01
C PHE A 616 0.80 5.73 -27.44
N THR A 617 -0.20 6.27 -28.14
CA THR A 617 0.00 6.88 -29.46
C THR A 617 0.97 8.05 -29.39
N THR A 618 0.82 8.92 -28.38
CA THR A 618 1.64 10.12 -28.22
C THR A 618 3.04 9.75 -27.72
N TYR A 619 3.13 9.22 -26.50
CA TYR A 619 4.40 8.99 -25.81
C TYR A 619 5.14 7.76 -26.29
N GLY A 620 4.44 6.74 -26.79
CA GLY A 620 5.09 5.62 -27.48
C GLY A 620 5.83 6.09 -28.74
N SER A 621 5.20 6.98 -29.53
CA SER A 621 5.83 7.55 -30.72
C SER A 621 7.01 8.46 -30.36
N VAL A 622 6.88 9.30 -29.33
CA VAL A 622 7.99 10.16 -28.84
C VAL A 622 9.15 9.28 -28.37
N TYR A 623 8.88 8.28 -27.53
CA TYR A 623 9.90 7.34 -27.06
C TYR A 623 10.61 6.65 -28.23
N SER A 624 9.85 6.10 -29.18
CA SER A 624 10.41 5.38 -30.33
C SER A 624 11.28 6.26 -31.24
N ARG A 625 11.04 7.57 -31.31
CA ARG A 625 11.78 8.50 -32.18
C ARG A 625 13.03 9.07 -31.51
N TYR A 626 12.95 9.36 -30.21
CA TYR A 626 13.97 10.15 -29.51
C TYR A 626 14.75 9.38 -28.45
N LEU A 627 14.18 8.32 -27.86
CA LEU A 627 14.78 7.60 -26.74
C LEU A 627 15.20 6.18 -27.07
N ALA A 628 14.50 5.51 -27.98
CA ALA A 628 14.69 4.07 -28.25
C ALA A 628 16.13 3.69 -28.68
N ASP A 629 16.87 4.60 -29.32
CA ASP A 629 18.22 4.32 -29.83
C ASP A 629 19.33 5.07 -29.06
N GLY A 630 18.97 6.02 -28.18
CA GLY A 630 19.92 6.84 -27.40
C GLY A 630 20.31 6.22 -26.05
N ARG A 631 19.58 5.20 -25.61
CA ARG A 631 19.86 4.40 -24.43
C ARG A 631 19.60 2.94 -24.77
N ASN A 632 20.63 2.20 -25.16
CA ASN A 632 20.68 0.78 -24.78
C ASN A 632 20.46 0.79 -23.28
N GLY A 633 19.29 0.29 -22.86
CA GLY A 633 18.66 0.65 -21.60
C GLY A 633 19.66 0.80 -20.47
N ALA A 634 19.57 1.91 -19.73
CA ALA A 634 19.98 1.89 -18.34
C ALA A 634 19.03 0.90 -17.65
N ALA A 635 19.27 -0.39 -17.90
CA ALA A 635 18.60 -1.48 -17.29
C ALA A 635 19.00 -1.42 -15.83
N LEU A 636 18.17 -0.75 -15.03
CA LEU A 636 17.98 -1.16 -13.64
C LEU A 636 17.35 -2.56 -13.58
N HIS A 637 16.93 -3.12 -14.72
CA HIS A 637 16.75 -4.55 -14.87
C HIS A 637 18.10 -5.23 -14.74
N GLY A 638 18.39 -5.77 -13.55
CA GLY A 638 19.29 -6.90 -13.50
C GLY A 638 18.75 -7.92 -14.50
N GLU A 639 19.52 -8.23 -15.55
CA GLU A 639 19.28 -9.47 -16.29
C GLU A 639 19.21 -10.56 -15.22
N VAL A 640 18.08 -11.28 -15.14
CA VAL A 640 17.99 -12.44 -14.27
C VAL A 640 19.16 -13.33 -14.67
N PRO A 641 20.18 -13.50 -13.82
CA PRO A 641 21.39 -14.19 -14.23
C PRO A 641 20.97 -15.59 -14.67
N GLN A 642 21.39 -16.00 -15.88
CA GLN A 642 21.10 -17.36 -16.36
C GLN A 642 21.68 -18.42 -15.42
N ASP A 643 22.68 -18.06 -14.61
CA ASP A 643 23.21 -18.86 -13.52
C ASP A 643 23.29 -18.06 -12.20
N ALA A 644 22.42 -18.41 -11.25
CA ALA A 644 22.40 -17.81 -9.92
C ALA A 644 23.72 -17.98 -9.15
N ARG A 645 24.57 -18.96 -9.47
CA ARG A 645 25.92 -19.11 -8.87
C ARG A 645 26.89 -17.99 -9.26
N THR A 646 26.57 -17.22 -10.30
CA THR A 646 27.41 -16.09 -10.74
C THR A 646 27.19 -14.81 -9.94
N LEU A 647 26.11 -14.76 -9.14
CA LEU A 647 25.75 -13.62 -8.32
C LEU A 647 26.82 -13.35 -7.24
N PRO A 648 27.24 -12.08 -7.01
CA PRO A 648 28.28 -11.75 -6.04
C PRO A 648 27.98 -12.30 -4.64
N PHE A 649 26.77 -12.10 -4.14
CA PHE A 649 26.35 -12.58 -2.81
C PHE A 649 26.27 -14.11 -2.70
N VAL A 650 26.01 -14.82 -3.80
CA VAL A 650 26.08 -16.29 -3.81
C VAL A 650 27.53 -16.73 -3.78
N ARG A 651 28.41 -16.13 -4.60
CA ARG A 651 29.85 -16.42 -4.61
C ARG A 651 30.48 -16.13 -3.25
N ASP A 652 30.15 -15.00 -2.64
CA ASP A 652 30.67 -14.62 -1.33
C ASP A 652 30.25 -15.62 -0.26
N ALA A 653 28.97 -16.01 -0.23
CA ALA A 653 28.47 -17.04 0.69
C ALA A 653 29.15 -18.41 0.46
N LEU A 654 29.36 -18.80 -0.80
CA LEU A 654 30.01 -20.07 -1.14
C LEU A 654 31.53 -20.07 -0.88
N ASN A 655 32.20 -18.93 -1.03
CA ASN A 655 33.62 -18.77 -0.70
C ASN A 655 33.83 -18.82 0.82
N ALA A 656 32.91 -18.25 1.59
CA ALA A 656 32.91 -18.26 3.05
C ALA A 656 32.31 -19.56 3.66
N ILE A 657 32.12 -20.62 2.88
CA ILE A 657 31.44 -21.87 3.33
C ILE A 657 32.11 -22.53 4.56
N ALA A 658 33.42 -22.37 4.71
CA ALA A 658 34.19 -22.93 5.84
C ALA A 658 34.47 -21.89 6.95
N GLU A 659 33.98 -20.66 6.79
CA GLU A 659 34.16 -19.54 7.73
C GLU A 659 32.93 -19.39 8.63
N GLY A 660 33.16 -18.97 9.87
CA GLY A 660 32.11 -18.82 10.89
C GLY A 660 32.35 -19.69 12.13
N GLY A 661 31.31 -19.83 12.95
CA GLY A 661 31.30 -20.59 14.19
C GLY A 661 29.94 -21.20 14.50
N TYR A 662 29.56 -21.17 15.78
CA TYR A 662 28.30 -21.77 16.26
C TYR A 662 27.05 -21.23 15.56
N VAL A 663 26.98 -19.93 15.29
CA VAL A 663 25.81 -19.26 14.71
C VAL A 663 25.55 -19.76 13.29
N GLU A 664 26.60 -19.79 12.48
CA GLU A 664 26.57 -20.26 11.09
C GLU A 664 26.24 -21.75 11.04
N ALA A 665 26.77 -22.56 11.97
CA ALA A 665 26.45 -23.98 12.06
C ALA A 665 24.96 -24.21 12.38
N LEU A 666 24.41 -23.45 13.33
CA LEU A 666 23.00 -23.53 13.70
C LEU A 666 22.10 -23.13 12.53
N ALA A 667 22.40 -22.01 11.87
CA ALA A 667 21.68 -21.53 10.70
C ALA A 667 21.75 -22.52 9.53
N ARG A 668 22.91 -23.12 9.28
CA ARG A 668 23.13 -24.11 8.22
C ARG A 668 22.32 -25.38 8.44
N VAL A 669 22.31 -25.90 9.66
CA VAL A 669 21.50 -27.09 9.96
C VAL A 669 20.00 -26.76 9.88
N ALA A 670 19.58 -25.59 10.35
CA ALA A 670 18.19 -25.14 10.19
C ALA A 670 17.78 -25.03 8.70
N ALA A 671 18.70 -24.62 7.81
CA ALA A 671 18.46 -24.58 6.37
C ALA A 671 18.43 -25.96 5.73
N LEU A 672 19.34 -26.87 6.10
CA LEU A 672 19.38 -28.25 5.60
C LEU A 672 18.14 -29.07 5.99
N LEU A 673 17.53 -28.76 7.14
CA LEU A 673 16.32 -29.42 7.63
C LEU A 673 15.03 -28.73 7.17
N ARG A 674 15.12 -27.71 6.31
CA ARG A 674 13.96 -26.96 5.84
C ARG A 674 13.12 -27.81 4.88
N ARG A 675 11.79 -27.76 5.05
CA ARG A 675 10.84 -28.29 4.06
C ARG A 675 10.68 -27.28 2.94
N GLN A 676 11.17 -27.60 1.75
CA GLN A 676 10.94 -26.77 0.57
C GLN A 676 9.45 -26.86 0.16
N ASP A 677 8.90 -25.73 -0.32
CA ASP A 677 7.60 -25.61 -0.97
C ASP A 677 6.34 -25.98 -0.16
N GLN A 678 6.41 -26.00 1.17
CA GLN A 678 5.22 -26.16 2.02
C GLN A 678 4.80 -24.84 2.69
N PRO A 679 3.49 -24.53 2.72
CA PRO A 679 2.98 -23.45 3.54
C PRO A 679 3.45 -23.57 5.00
N MET A 680 3.75 -22.43 5.61
CA MET A 680 4.06 -22.32 7.02
C MET A 680 2.81 -21.82 7.74
N PRO A 681 2.04 -22.71 8.39
CA PRO A 681 0.91 -22.29 9.20
C PRO A 681 1.41 -21.50 10.41
N LEU A 682 0.61 -20.54 10.88
CA LEU A 682 0.92 -19.70 12.02
C LEU A 682 1.36 -20.51 13.25
N SER A 683 0.66 -21.60 13.57
CA SER A 683 0.96 -22.49 14.70
C SER A 683 2.38 -23.06 14.69
N ARG A 684 2.95 -23.31 13.50
CA ARG A 684 4.33 -23.78 13.35
C ARG A 684 5.33 -22.68 13.69
N LEU A 685 5.02 -21.43 13.34
CA LEU A 685 5.88 -20.29 13.64
C LEU A 685 5.79 -19.89 15.12
N GLU A 686 4.60 -19.95 15.71
CA GLU A 686 4.39 -19.78 17.15
C GLU A 686 5.17 -20.83 17.95
N LEU A 687 5.08 -22.10 17.56
CA LEU A 687 5.87 -23.16 18.19
C LEU A 687 7.38 -22.91 18.06
N ARG A 688 7.86 -22.43 16.90
CA ARG A 688 9.28 -22.05 16.76
C ARG A 688 9.66 -20.92 17.73
N HIS A 689 8.78 -19.96 17.96
CA HIS A 689 9.02 -18.87 18.91
C HIS A 689 9.05 -19.37 20.36
N GLU A 690 8.14 -20.27 20.74
CA GLU A 690 8.14 -20.92 22.05
C GLU A 690 9.44 -21.70 22.30
N LEU A 691 9.83 -22.55 21.35
CA LEU A 691 11.07 -23.33 21.42
C LEU A 691 12.30 -22.40 21.49
N ALA A 692 12.31 -21.30 20.75
CA ALA A 692 13.42 -20.35 20.80
C ALA A 692 13.52 -19.65 22.18
N THR A 693 12.40 -19.44 22.85
CA THR A 693 12.37 -18.86 24.20
C THR A 693 12.82 -19.87 25.24
N GLU A 694 12.35 -21.11 25.16
CA GLU A 694 12.68 -22.19 26.10
C GLU A 694 14.15 -22.61 25.99
N TYR A 695 14.68 -22.74 24.78
CA TYR A 695 16.07 -23.11 24.51
C TYR A 695 16.98 -21.90 24.30
N ALA A 696 16.62 -20.73 24.82
CA ALA A 696 17.36 -19.48 24.63
C ALA A 696 18.83 -19.57 25.09
N GLU A 697 19.15 -20.42 26.07
CA GLU A 697 20.53 -20.68 26.51
C GLU A 697 21.41 -21.28 25.39
N TYR A 698 20.80 -22.03 24.46
CA TYR A 698 21.49 -22.63 23.31
C TYR A 698 21.55 -21.69 22.11
N LEU A 699 20.75 -20.64 22.07
CA LEU A 699 20.70 -19.74 20.92
C LEU A 699 21.76 -18.61 20.99
N PRO A 700 22.19 -18.09 19.84
CA PRO A 700 23.13 -16.99 19.78
C PRO A 700 22.52 -15.67 20.26
N ARG A 701 23.30 -14.86 20.98
CA ARG A 701 22.90 -13.53 21.46
C ARG A 701 23.28 -12.46 20.44
N ILE A 702 22.61 -12.46 19.29
CA ILE A 702 22.81 -11.50 18.21
C ILE A 702 21.49 -10.79 17.86
N SER A 703 21.55 -9.71 17.10
CA SER A 703 20.33 -9.03 16.67
C SER A 703 19.51 -9.89 15.69
N LEU A 704 18.19 -9.67 15.65
CA LEU A 704 17.30 -10.39 14.72
C LEU A 704 17.67 -10.16 13.25
N HIS A 705 18.21 -9.00 12.90
CA HIS A 705 18.67 -8.71 11.55
C HIS A 705 19.93 -9.51 11.20
N GLU A 706 20.92 -9.53 12.09
CA GLU A 706 22.14 -10.35 11.90
C GLU A 706 21.79 -11.84 11.80
N TRP A 707 20.90 -12.33 12.66
CA TRP A 707 20.41 -13.72 12.59
C TRP A 707 19.76 -14.03 11.23
N ARG A 708 18.88 -13.15 10.73
CA ARG A 708 18.26 -13.34 9.41
C ARG A 708 19.29 -13.29 8.28
N SER A 709 20.25 -12.37 8.31
CA SER A 709 21.28 -12.27 7.27
C SER A 709 22.17 -13.52 7.24
N ILE A 710 22.67 -13.98 8.40
CA ILE A 710 23.44 -15.22 8.50
C ILE A 710 22.59 -16.41 8.02
N ARG A 711 21.34 -16.49 8.46
CA ARG A 711 20.42 -17.55 8.03
C ARG A 711 20.25 -17.59 6.52
N GLY A 712 20.06 -16.44 5.87
CA GLY A 712 19.90 -16.38 4.43
C GLY A 712 21.17 -16.77 3.67
N GLN A 713 22.35 -16.36 4.15
CA GLN A 713 23.63 -16.80 3.58
C GLN A 713 23.83 -18.31 3.71
N GLN A 714 23.53 -18.88 4.89
CA GLN A 714 23.64 -20.32 5.12
C GLN A 714 22.59 -21.12 4.33
N GLU A 715 21.43 -20.53 4.04
CA GLU A 715 20.43 -21.13 3.17
C GLU A 715 20.90 -21.21 1.71
N ILE A 716 21.54 -20.14 1.22
CA ILE A 716 22.21 -20.15 -0.09
C ILE A 716 23.26 -21.27 -0.13
N VAL A 717 24.13 -21.36 0.89
CA VAL A 717 25.13 -22.43 1.00
C VAL A 717 24.49 -23.83 0.96
N ALA A 718 23.46 -24.06 1.77
CA ALA A 718 22.77 -25.35 1.83
C ALA A 718 22.08 -25.74 0.51
N GLN A 719 21.57 -24.75 -0.23
CA GLN A 719 20.88 -24.93 -1.50
C GLN A 719 21.85 -25.23 -2.65
N TYR A 720 22.97 -24.50 -2.76
CA TYR A 720 23.90 -24.64 -3.90
C TYR A 720 25.03 -25.65 -3.65
N GLU A 721 25.43 -25.88 -2.41
CA GLU A 721 26.56 -26.75 -2.05
C GLU A 721 26.21 -27.67 -0.88
N THR A 722 25.09 -28.41 -0.97
CA THR A 722 24.55 -29.25 0.12
C THR A 722 25.59 -30.19 0.74
N GLU A 723 26.35 -30.92 -0.08
CA GLU A 723 27.35 -31.87 0.41
C GLU A 723 28.51 -31.17 1.13
N ARG A 724 29.07 -30.11 0.52
CA ARG A 724 30.14 -29.33 1.15
C ARG A 724 29.65 -28.60 2.41
N ALA A 725 28.38 -28.18 2.45
CA ALA A 725 27.76 -27.56 3.61
C ALA A 725 27.81 -28.52 4.81
N ILE A 726 27.52 -29.81 4.58
CA ILE A 726 27.59 -30.87 5.61
C ILE A 726 29.05 -31.15 5.99
N GLU A 727 29.95 -31.35 5.02
CA GLU A 727 31.37 -31.68 5.25
C GLU A 727 32.12 -30.61 6.03
N THR A 728 31.71 -29.34 5.91
CA THR A 728 32.35 -28.21 6.59
C THR A 728 31.75 -27.91 7.98
N LEU A 729 30.68 -28.59 8.41
CA LEU A 729 30.11 -28.42 9.76
C LEU A 729 31.13 -28.64 10.91
N PRO A 730 32.03 -29.66 10.87
CA PRO A 730 33.06 -29.83 11.90
C PRO A 730 34.05 -28.66 11.95
N GLN A 731 34.19 -27.91 10.85
CA GLN A 731 35.03 -26.72 10.78
C GLN A 731 34.38 -25.49 11.40
N LEU A 732 33.05 -25.38 11.33
CA LEU A 732 32.30 -24.34 12.06
C LEU A 732 32.23 -24.66 13.56
N LEU A 733 32.10 -25.95 13.90
CA LEU A 733 32.07 -26.45 15.28
C LEU A 733 33.45 -27.02 15.68
N ARG A 734 34.51 -26.23 15.47
CA ARG A 734 35.89 -26.56 15.86
C ARG A 734 36.08 -26.54 17.37
N ASP A 735 35.40 -25.61 18.05
CA ASP A 735 35.40 -25.55 19.51
C ASP A 735 34.59 -26.72 20.10
N PRO A 736 35.19 -27.58 20.93
CA PRO A 736 34.48 -28.67 21.61
C PRO A 736 33.26 -28.20 22.43
N ALA A 737 33.30 -27.00 23.01
CA ALA A 737 32.18 -26.45 23.79
C ALA A 737 30.98 -26.15 22.89
N ASP A 738 31.21 -25.49 21.76
CA ASP A 738 30.18 -25.19 20.76
C ASP A 738 29.62 -26.45 20.11
N ARG A 739 30.49 -27.43 19.82
CA ARG A 739 30.06 -28.73 19.28
C ARG A 739 29.15 -29.46 20.26
N LYS A 740 29.52 -29.51 21.54
CA LYS A 740 28.70 -30.12 22.60
C LYS A 740 27.37 -29.38 22.74
N ARG A 741 27.41 -28.06 22.85
CA ARG A 741 26.24 -27.19 22.93
C ARG A 741 25.27 -27.43 21.76
N PHE A 742 25.79 -27.60 20.55
CA PHE A 742 25.00 -27.86 19.36
C PHE A 742 24.33 -29.23 19.40
N LEU A 743 25.08 -30.27 19.73
CA LEU A 743 24.56 -31.64 19.83
C LEU A 743 23.51 -31.77 20.95
N ASP A 744 23.71 -31.10 22.08
CA ASP A 744 22.75 -31.05 23.19
C ASP A 744 21.44 -30.38 22.75
N LEU A 745 21.50 -29.26 22.02
CA LEU A 745 20.31 -28.60 21.46
C LEU A 745 19.55 -29.53 20.50
N VAL A 746 20.25 -30.18 19.56
CA VAL A 746 19.62 -31.12 18.61
C VAL A 746 18.98 -32.30 19.34
N ALA A 747 19.65 -32.85 20.36
CA ALA A 747 19.11 -33.94 21.16
C ALA A 747 17.83 -33.52 21.92
N LYS A 748 17.83 -32.33 22.54
CA LYS A 748 16.66 -31.76 23.24
C LYS A 748 15.49 -31.54 22.28
N LEU A 749 15.72 -30.88 21.14
CA LEU A 749 14.69 -30.64 20.13
C LEU A 749 14.09 -31.93 19.55
N MET A 750 14.91 -32.97 19.37
CA MET A 750 14.43 -34.28 18.89
C MET A 750 13.72 -35.11 19.97
N ALA A 751 13.92 -34.78 21.25
CA ALA A 751 13.19 -35.37 22.37
C ALA A 751 11.85 -34.67 22.63
N ASP A 752 11.72 -33.40 22.23
CA ASP A 752 10.53 -32.59 22.42
C ASP A 752 9.31 -33.14 21.66
N GLU A 753 8.25 -33.48 22.40
CA GLU A 753 7.03 -34.07 21.84
C GLU A 753 6.33 -33.13 20.84
N ARG A 754 6.43 -31.81 21.03
CA ARG A 754 5.83 -30.82 20.11
C ARG A 754 6.53 -30.83 18.76
N VAL A 755 7.85 -31.08 18.75
CA VAL A 755 8.65 -31.21 17.53
C VAL A 755 8.38 -32.56 16.85
N ARG A 756 8.21 -33.64 17.61
CA ARG A 756 7.83 -34.97 17.07
C ARG A 756 6.42 -34.98 16.48
N GLY A 757 5.49 -34.25 17.10
CA GLY A 757 4.11 -34.09 16.62
C GLY A 757 4.01 -33.38 15.26
N LEU A 758 5.02 -32.62 14.86
CA LEU A 758 5.15 -32.00 13.53
C LEU A 758 5.66 -32.99 12.46
N ALA A 759 5.27 -34.28 12.49
CA ALA A 759 5.59 -35.30 11.49
C ALA A 759 6.93 -35.06 10.76
N THR A 760 8.07 -35.20 11.45
CA THR A 760 9.40 -35.09 10.82
C THR A 760 9.45 -36.01 9.60
N SER A 761 9.71 -35.46 8.40
CA SER A 761 9.75 -36.29 7.21
C SER A 761 10.95 -37.24 7.29
N ASP A 762 10.85 -38.42 6.66
CA ASP A 762 11.95 -39.39 6.64
C ASP A 762 13.27 -38.76 6.13
N ALA A 763 13.17 -37.84 5.17
CA ALA A 763 14.30 -37.05 4.67
C ALA A 763 14.96 -36.15 5.73
N GLN A 764 14.18 -35.54 6.63
CA GLN A 764 14.73 -34.74 7.73
C GLN A 764 15.47 -35.62 8.75
N VAL A 765 14.94 -36.80 9.03
CA VAL A 765 15.58 -37.78 9.93
C VAL A 765 16.88 -38.30 9.33
N GLU A 766 16.89 -38.62 8.04
CA GLU A 766 18.09 -39.04 7.32
C GLU A 766 19.17 -37.94 7.33
N MET A 767 18.78 -36.69 6.99
CA MET A 767 19.69 -35.55 7.02
C MET A 767 20.29 -35.31 8.41
N LEU A 768 19.48 -35.41 9.47
CA LEU A 768 19.97 -35.35 10.86
C LEU A 768 20.97 -36.47 11.16
N GLY A 769 20.72 -37.68 10.67
CA GLY A 769 21.64 -38.81 10.79
C GLY A 769 23.00 -38.51 10.15
N ARG A 770 22.99 -37.95 8.93
CA ARG A 770 24.21 -37.53 8.21
C ARG A 770 24.98 -36.44 8.97
N ILE A 771 24.29 -35.43 9.49
CA ILE A 771 24.89 -34.35 10.28
C ILE A 771 25.56 -34.92 11.55
N ARG A 772 24.87 -35.81 12.28
CA ARG A 772 25.43 -36.45 13.48
C ARG A 772 26.66 -37.30 13.16
N HIS A 773 26.64 -38.03 12.04
CA HIS A 773 27.77 -38.84 11.60
C HIS A 773 29.02 -37.98 11.35
N VAL A 774 28.87 -36.88 10.61
CA VAL A 774 29.99 -35.99 10.29
C VAL A 774 30.56 -35.30 11.52
N LEU A 775 29.71 -34.90 12.48
CA LEU A 775 30.15 -34.30 13.74
C LEU A 775 30.81 -35.31 14.72
N ALA A 776 30.48 -36.60 14.62
CA ALA A 776 31.07 -37.68 15.40
C ALA A 776 32.43 -38.14 14.85
N SER A 777 32.72 -37.90 13.57
CA SER A 777 34.00 -38.26 12.97
C SER A 777 35.11 -37.29 13.43
N GLU A 778 36.10 -37.78 14.19
CA GLU A 778 37.21 -36.98 14.73
C GLU A 778 38.23 -36.51 13.68
N LYS A 779 38.09 -36.91 12.40
CA LYS A 779 39.03 -36.52 11.34
C LYS A 779 38.63 -35.16 10.77
N LEU A 780 39.29 -34.10 11.22
CA LEU A 780 39.35 -32.82 10.50
C LEU A 780 39.88 -33.08 9.07
N THR A 781 38.99 -33.23 8.11
CA THR A 781 39.34 -33.41 6.70
C THR A 781 39.99 -32.11 6.20
N LYS A 782 41.31 -32.14 6.00
CA LYS A 782 42.03 -31.10 5.25
C LYS A 782 41.52 -31.13 3.81
N VAL A 783 40.65 -30.19 3.45
CA VAL A 783 40.29 -29.94 2.04
C VAL A 783 41.57 -29.49 1.33
N LYS A 784 41.99 -30.21 0.27
CA LYS A 784 43.09 -29.80 -0.59
C LYS A 784 42.74 -28.46 -1.23
N GLU A 785 43.54 -27.43 -0.97
CA GLU A 785 43.52 -26.19 -1.75
C GLU A 785 43.71 -26.52 -3.23
N ALA A 786 42.71 -26.20 -4.06
CA ALA A 786 42.90 -26.13 -5.49
C ALA A 786 43.84 -24.93 -5.78
N GLY A 787 44.88 -25.18 -6.58
CA GLY A 787 46.07 -24.34 -6.66
C GLY A 787 45.80 -22.86 -6.93
N ARG A 788 46.26 -22.01 -5.99
CA ARG A 788 46.57 -20.60 -6.27
C ARG A 788 47.80 -20.56 -7.18
N GLY A 789 47.62 -20.13 -8.43
CA GLY A 789 48.72 -19.67 -9.27
C GLY A 789 49.46 -18.50 -8.60
N PRO A 790 50.77 -18.32 -8.84
CA PRO A 790 51.60 -17.42 -8.06
C PRO A 790 51.13 -15.97 -8.19
N ALA A 791 50.89 -15.34 -7.04
CA ALA A 791 50.55 -13.93 -6.94
C ALA A 791 51.72 -13.08 -7.46
N ASN A 792 51.41 -12.28 -8.48
CA ASN A 792 52.28 -11.27 -9.03
C ASN A 792 52.51 -10.17 -7.98
N THR A 793 53.73 -10.05 -7.48
CA THR A 793 54.14 -8.99 -6.55
C THR A 793 54.10 -7.64 -7.26
N ARG A 794 53.13 -6.79 -6.91
CA ARG A 794 53.15 -5.36 -7.26
C ARG A 794 52.81 -4.47 -6.06
N GLY A 795 53.81 -3.69 -5.66
CA GLY A 795 53.66 -2.27 -5.33
C GLY A 795 53.09 -1.91 -3.97
N ALA A 796 53.97 -1.75 -2.98
CA ALA A 796 53.69 -0.94 -1.80
C ALA A 796 53.47 0.54 -2.21
N GLY A 797 52.30 1.09 -1.92
CA GLY A 797 51.96 2.51 -1.97
C GLY A 797 51.83 3.13 -0.56
N PRO A 798 52.02 4.44 -0.38
CA PRO A 798 52.73 4.96 0.78
C PRO A 798 51.85 5.35 1.98
N ARG A 799 52.45 5.22 3.17
CA ARG A 799 51.96 5.71 4.46
C ARG A 799 51.71 7.23 4.44
N ARG A 800 50.47 7.64 4.73
CA ARG A 800 50.12 9.04 5.06
C ARG A 800 50.73 9.42 6.41
N ARG A 801 51.66 10.39 6.39
CA ARG A 801 52.14 11.13 7.57
C ARG A 801 51.03 12.06 8.07
N GLN A 802 50.69 11.95 9.35
CA GLN A 802 50.08 13.03 10.11
C GLN A 802 51.12 14.14 10.30
N ALA A 803 50.78 15.37 9.93
CA ALA A 803 51.51 16.56 10.31
C ALA A 803 50.63 17.39 11.23
N ALA A 804 51.10 17.58 12.46
CA ALA A 804 50.62 18.59 13.38
C ALA A 804 51.16 19.96 12.94
N LEU A 805 50.33 21.01 12.99
CA LEU A 805 50.77 22.39 12.90
C LEU A 805 50.10 23.21 14.00
N LYS A 806 50.93 23.64 14.96
CA LYS A 806 50.66 24.70 15.94
C LYS A 806 50.87 26.06 15.26
N ARG A 807 49.94 26.97 15.54
CA ARG A 807 50.03 28.44 15.70
C ARG A 807 51.00 29.25 14.80
N ALA A 808 50.42 30.17 14.03
CA ALA A 808 50.51 31.62 14.28
C ALA A 808 49.17 32.26 13.88
#